data_AF-A0A1L7AD42-F1
#
_entry.id   AF-A0A1L7AD42-F1
#
_cell.length_a   1.000
_cell.length_b   1.000
_cell.length_c   1.000
_cell.angle_alpha   90.00
_cell.angle_beta   90.00
_cell.angle_gamma   90.00
#
_symmetry.space_group_name_H-M   'P 1'
#
loop_
_entity.id
_entity.type
_entity.pdbx_description
1 polymer ?
#
loop_
_entity_poly.entity_id
_entity_poly.type
_entity_poly.pdbx_seq_one_letter_code
_entity_poly.pdbx_strand_id
1 'polypeptide(L)'
;MFEPRVKAVLGPTNTGKTHLAITRMLAHSSGIIGFPLRLLARENYDRMVAAKGEQHVALITGEEKIIPPEARWFACTVEAMPLDRKVEFLAVDEIQLCADPDRGHVFTDRLLHARGMVETMFLGAETIRPLLQRLVPRAEIETRPRLSQLTYAGPAKLTRLPPRSAVVAFSAGEVYAIAEAIRRRRGGCAVVMGRLSPRTRNAQVALYQEREVDFLVATDAIGMGLNMDVDHVAFASLTKFDGHRSRELSAQEAAQIAGRAGRGMRDGTFGVTADCPPLSDEIVEKIESHQFEPLQTLAWRNSALDFASPEALLESLAAPPPFAGLAKGNDADDHITLAALARMEDVRGLANSRSRVALLWEACQIPDFRKLADETHQNFCARAFKHLAQDGHLPEDWIASGIASCNSIEGDLDTLMARLASIRVWSFVAVRNDWFRDAARFQGEAREAEDRVSDALHERLTARFVDRRAAHLMRKLDDGEEELLSAVTRRGEVVVEGHPVGKISGFNFEAATEAGAGEEERKALLRAARRALKEEMPRRVSLLEASNDDAFGLTPLQRVTWTLPGSPPPGSPGHEAAEIARLKAGPSADKPLVEPLNSEFLDSAQRERVRARLATWLENTIKKAMAPLEAAETKAAEDSSLRGHLFRLREYLGLVPGGTEREITPELRAKLKGIGVRAGRFALYLPEMLKPRPMALRAQLWALAAESAVPPLPVGGLVSITPPSNWPAGFAAQMGWVLAGEVMIRLDVAERVAGELGHLTRRAPALLPGDIASRLGVKAEALAPALTALGFRLLNAEPLPDEMFGPPAPLMVAARREDHHRHGRHDHRGRGQPGAGQGGRGRERGGQGSGQGEGRGANRPAPATAAEGENPAAAEVQGAEGQGAEGQGGQPASGTPDGAPRPRDERPREGNRHGRRDERHGKGPGQGGDKERGERSGGDRPRGDRPQGDRPQGNRQGGDRPRGDRPRGDRPFSDRDRRGGDREPRVFQIGGKRDSGPDPDSPFAALAKLKLGK
;
A
#
# COMPACT_ATOMS: atom_id res chain seq x y z
N MET A 1 -59.52 -27.52 31.36
CA MET A 1 -58.13 -27.04 31.27
C MET A 1 -57.36 -28.07 30.47
N PHE A 2 -56.66 -27.68 29.40
CA PHE A 2 -55.86 -28.64 28.61
C PHE A 2 -54.59 -29.00 29.39
N GLU A 3 -54.02 -30.20 29.17
CA GLU A 3 -52.68 -30.48 29.69
C GLU A 3 -51.64 -29.60 28.95
N PRO A 4 -50.68 -28.97 29.65
CA PRO A 4 -49.64 -28.17 29.02
C PRO A 4 -48.78 -29.04 28.10
N ARG A 5 -48.76 -28.71 26.80
CA ARG A 5 -48.00 -29.48 25.81
C ARG A 5 -46.52 -29.11 25.89
N VAL A 6 -45.66 -30.10 26.07
CA VAL A 6 -44.21 -29.92 26.01
C VAL A 6 -43.71 -30.46 24.67
N LYS A 7 -42.92 -29.66 23.97
CA LYS A 7 -42.34 -30.01 22.67
C LYS A 7 -40.84 -29.70 22.64
N ALA A 8 -40.07 -30.58 22.01
CA ALA A 8 -38.67 -30.33 21.67
C ALA A 8 -38.53 -30.31 20.14
N VAL A 9 -38.05 -29.19 19.60
CA VAL A 9 -37.72 -29.05 18.17
C VAL A 9 -36.20 -29.15 18.05
N LEU A 10 -35.71 -30.25 17.49
CA LEU A 10 -34.28 -30.58 17.46
C LEU A 10 -33.74 -30.61 16.02
N GLY A 11 -32.45 -30.33 15.86
CA GLY A 11 -31.73 -30.42 14.58
C GLY A 11 -30.51 -29.49 14.54
N PRO A 12 -29.70 -29.52 13.47
CA PRO A 12 -28.51 -28.67 13.31
C PRO A 12 -28.81 -27.16 13.25
N THR A 13 -27.78 -26.34 13.05
CA THR A 13 -27.93 -24.91 12.71
C THR A 13 -28.57 -24.74 11.31
N ASN A 14 -29.03 -23.52 10.97
CA ASN A 14 -29.76 -23.23 9.71
C ASN A 14 -31.01 -24.13 9.46
N THR A 15 -31.86 -24.28 10.49
CA THR A 15 -33.06 -25.17 10.51
C THR A 15 -34.39 -24.45 10.81
N GLY A 16 -34.37 -23.12 10.98
CA GLY A 16 -35.56 -22.28 11.20
C GLY A 16 -36.26 -22.43 12.57
N LYS A 17 -35.69 -23.18 13.52
CA LYS A 17 -36.31 -23.51 14.83
C LYS A 17 -36.77 -22.28 15.62
N THR A 18 -35.89 -21.30 15.81
CA THR A 18 -36.16 -20.06 16.54
C THR A 18 -37.28 -19.23 15.88
N HIS A 19 -37.32 -19.19 14.55
CA HIS A 19 -38.38 -18.49 13.81
C HIS A 19 -39.75 -19.18 13.99
N LEU A 20 -39.79 -20.52 13.98
CA LEU A 20 -41.00 -21.28 14.30
C LEU A 20 -41.49 -20.97 15.73
N ALA A 21 -40.60 -20.95 16.71
CA ALA A 21 -40.94 -20.68 18.11
C ALA A 21 -41.49 -19.26 18.32
N ILE A 22 -40.85 -18.25 17.74
CA ILE A 22 -41.31 -16.85 17.83
C ILE A 22 -42.67 -16.70 17.13
N THR A 23 -42.85 -17.28 15.94
CA THR A 23 -44.14 -17.25 15.22
C THR A 23 -45.27 -17.90 16.01
N ARG A 24 -44.99 -19.02 16.72
CA ARG A 24 -45.97 -19.64 17.63
C ARG A 24 -46.23 -18.78 18.87
N MET A 25 -45.19 -18.27 19.53
CA MET A 25 -45.29 -17.41 20.70
C MET A 25 -46.16 -16.17 20.43
N LEU A 26 -45.99 -15.53 19.27
CA LEU A 26 -46.75 -14.35 18.85
C LEU A 26 -48.20 -14.65 18.43
N ALA A 27 -48.59 -15.92 18.32
CA ALA A 27 -49.97 -16.36 18.14
C ALA A 27 -50.69 -16.68 19.47
N HIS A 28 -49.95 -16.95 20.55
CA HIS A 28 -50.49 -17.05 21.92
C HIS A 28 -50.69 -15.66 22.55
N SER A 29 -51.57 -15.54 23.54
CA SER A 29 -51.94 -14.25 24.16
C SER A 29 -50.83 -13.62 25.01
N SER A 30 -49.88 -14.45 25.45
CA SER A 30 -48.70 -14.09 26.23
C SER A 30 -47.59 -15.13 26.03
N GLY A 31 -46.32 -14.73 26.16
CA GLY A 31 -45.23 -15.68 26.12
C GLY A 31 -43.85 -15.16 26.53
N ILE A 32 -42.95 -16.08 26.86
CA ILE A 32 -41.55 -15.79 27.22
C ILE A 32 -40.64 -16.71 26.41
N ILE A 33 -39.57 -16.16 25.81
CA ILE A 33 -38.51 -16.94 25.14
C ILE A 33 -37.13 -16.55 25.68
N GLY A 34 -36.42 -17.56 26.20
CA GLY A 34 -35.07 -17.44 26.73
C GLY A 34 -34.03 -17.78 25.66
N PHE A 35 -33.13 -16.85 25.40
CA PHE A 35 -32.01 -16.99 24.47
C PHE A 35 -30.67 -17.11 25.21
N PRO A 36 -29.67 -17.80 24.64
CA PRO A 36 -28.38 -18.00 25.30
C PRO A 36 -27.46 -16.77 25.30
N LEU A 37 -27.83 -15.67 24.61
CA LEU A 37 -27.00 -14.48 24.43
C LEU A 37 -27.87 -13.21 24.41
N ARG A 38 -27.39 -12.12 25.04
CA ARG A 38 -28.02 -10.78 25.02
C ARG A 38 -28.29 -10.28 23.59
N LEU A 39 -27.42 -10.60 22.64
CA LEU A 39 -27.58 -10.21 21.23
C LEU A 39 -28.75 -10.92 20.55
N LEU A 40 -28.96 -12.22 20.80
CA LEU A 40 -30.15 -12.95 20.31
C LEU A 40 -31.44 -12.46 20.97
N ALA A 41 -31.40 -12.12 22.27
CA ALA A 41 -32.53 -11.51 22.95
C ALA A 41 -32.89 -10.15 22.32
N ARG A 42 -31.90 -9.31 22.01
CA ARG A 42 -32.10 -8.01 21.35
C ARG A 42 -32.61 -8.17 19.91
N GLU A 43 -31.94 -8.97 19.07
CA GLU A 43 -32.33 -9.19 17.66
C GLU A 43 -33.79 -9.67 17.54
N ASN A 44 -34.23 -10.54 18.45
CA ASN A 44 -35.60 -11.05 18.44
C ASN A 44 -36.59 -10.14 19.18
N TYR A 45 -36.17 -9.36 20.18
CA TYR A 45 -36.96 -8.24 20.71
C TYR A 45 -37.33 -7.26 19.61
N ASP A 46 -36.36 -6.78 18.83
CA ASP A 46 -36.60 -5.79 17.77
C ASP A 46 -37.53 -6.33 16.67
N ARG A 47 -37.41 -7.63 16.33
CA ARG A 47 -38.38 -8.34 15.46
C ARG A 47 -39.78 -8.45 16.06
N MET A 48 -39.89 -8.72 17.35
CA MET A 48 -41.16 -8.86 18.06
C MET A 48 -41.86 -7.50 18.20
N VAL A 49 -41.11 -6.43 18.48
CA VAL A 49 -41.57 -5.04 18.44
C VAL A 49 -42.11 -4.68 17.05
N ALA A 50 -41.36 -4.99 15.98
CA ALA A 50 -41.83 -4.77 14.61
C ALA A 50 -43.13 -5.54 14.25
N ALA A 51 -43.43 -6.64 14.96
CA ALA A 51 -44.63 -7.45 14.72
C ALA A 51 -45.81 -7.17 15.67
N LYS A 52 -45.61 -6.46 16.79
CA LYS A 52 -46.63 -6.23 17.84
C LYS A 52 -46.74 -4.80 18.37
N GLY A 53 -45.78 -3.92 18.10
CA GLY A 53 -45.65 -2.62 18.73
C GLY A 53 -44.85 -2.67 20.05
N GLU A 54 -44.15 -1.57 20.36
CA GLU A 54 -43.20 -1.51 21.47
C GLU A 54 -43.87 -1.69 22.83
N GLN A 55 -45.05 -1.10 23.05
CA GLN A 55 -45.73 -1.14 24.35
C GLN A 55 -46.18 -2.55 24.80
N HIS A 56 -46.12 -3.57 23.94
CA HIS A 56 -46.54 -4.94 24.24
C HIS A 56 -45.39 -5.95 24.39
N VAL A 57 -44.15 -5.52 24.16
CA VAL A 57 -42.97 -6.39 24.10
C VAL A 57 -41.92 -5.94 25.11
N ALA A 58 -41.28 -6.89 25.79
CA ALA A 58 -40.25 -6.64 26.80
C ALA A 58 -38.92 -7.32 26.46
N LEU A 59 -37.83 -6.69 26.88
CA LEU A 59 -36.45 -7.21 26.84
C LEU A 59 -35.94 -7.36 28.27
N ILE A 60 -35.49 -8.54 28.67
CA ILE A 60 -34.91 -8.76 30.01
C ILE A 60 -33.57 -9.50 29.88
N THR A 61 -32.48 -8.84 30.20
CA THR A 61 -31.12 -9.38 30.19
C THR A 61 -30.38 -8.97 31.47
N GLY A 62 -29.14 -9.44 31.67
CA GLY A 62 -28.36 -9.10 32.87
C GLY A 62 -28.03 -7.61 32.96
N GLU A 63 -27.76 -6.96 31.83
CA GLU A 63 -27.29 -5.56 31.77
C GLU A 63 -28.31 -4.57 31.16
N GLU A 64 -29.50 -5.04 30.76
CA GLU A 64 -30.53 -4.22 30.09
C GLU A 64 -31.93 -4.80 30.33
N LYS A 65 -32.86 -3.96 30.80
CA LYS A 65 -34.23 -4.34 31.21
C LYS A 65 -35.25 -3.29 30.72
N ILE A 66 -36.05 -3.67 29.72
CA ILE A 66 -37.12 -2.85 29.13
C ILE A 66 -38.43 -3.60 29.34
N ILE A 67 -39.32 -3.09 30.21
CA ILE A 67 -40.62 -3.72 30.50
C ILE A 67 -41.72 -2.65 30.46
N PRO A 68 -42.40 -2.49 29.30
CA PRO A 68 -43.60 -1.66 29.20
C PRO A 68 -44.74 -2.16 30.11
N PRO A 69 -45.65 -1.28 30.59
CA PRO A 69 -46.76 -1.69 31.44
C PRO A 69 -47.68 -2.75 30.81
N GLU A 70 -47.84 -2.72 29.48
CA GLU A 70 -48.71 -3.65 28.74
C GLU A 70 -47.95 -4.86 28.15
N ALA A 71 -46.73 -5.15 28.63
CA ALA A 71 -45.90 -6.23 28.11
C ALA A 71 -46.53 -7.63 28.27
N ARG A 72 -46.74 -8.30 27.12
CA ARG A 72 -47.28 -9.67 27.01
C ARG A 72 -46.27 -10.68 26.48
N TRP A 73 -45.34 -10.24 25.63
CA TRP A 73 -44.31 -11.09 25.03
C TRP A 73 -42.91 -10.64 25.47
N PHE A 74 -42.09 -11.58 25.93
CA PHE A 74 -40.80 -11.33 26.58
C PHE A 74 -39.69 -12.04 25.83
N ALA A 75 -38.72 -11.27 25.32
CA ALA A 75 -37.43 -11.78 24.88
C ALA A 75 -36.43 -11.61 26.03
N CYS A 76 -35.80 -12.69 26.48
CA CYS A 76 -34.87 -12.61 27.61
C CYS A 76 -33.61 -13.46 27.41
N THR A 77 -32.59 -13.26 28.25
CA THR A 77 -31.58 -14.33 28.43
C THR A 77 -32.16 -15.45 29.29
N VAL A 78 -31.63 -16.68 29.15
CA VAL A 78 -32.09 -17.84 29.94
C VAL A 78 -31.87 -17.65 31.45
N GLU A 79 -30.77 -16.97 31.80
CA GLU A 79 -30.46 -16.50 33.15
C GLU A 79 -31.54 -15.56 33.68
N ALA A 80 -31.88 -14.50 32.92
CA ALA A 80 -32.81 -13.45 33.33
C ALA A 80 -34.28 -13.75 33.00
N MET A 81 -34.61 -15.02 32.70
CA MET A 81 -35.98 -15.48 32.43
C MET A 81 -36.85 -15.41 33.70
N PRO A 82 -37.94 -14.63 33.72
CA PRO A 82 -38.87 -14.59 34.85
C PRO A 82 -39.69 -15.88 34.92
N LEU A 83 -39.57 -16.64 36.02
CA LEU A 83 -40.31 -17.89 36.26
C LEU A 83 -41.55 -17.71 37.16
N ASP A 84 -41.66 -16.56 37.82
CA ASP A 84 -42.83 -16.12 38.58
C ASP A 84 -44.01 -15.77 37.66
N ARG A 85 -43.72 -15.19 36.49
CA ARG A 85 -44.72 -14.76 35.51
C ARG A 85 -45.24 -15.93 34.67
N LYS A 86 -46.45 -16.40 35.02
CA LYS A 86 -47.20 -17.37 34.20
C LYS A 86 -47.61 -16.78 32.86
N VAL A 87 -47.34 -17.51 31.77
CA VAL A 87 -47.67 -17.15 30.38
C VAL A 87 -48.18 -18.38 29.61
N GLU A 88 -48.90 -18.19 28.51
CA GLU A 88 -49.42 -19.31 27.70
C GLU A 88 -48.29 -20.11 27.03
N PHE A 89 -47.34 -19.42 26.40
CA PHE A 89 -46.21 -20.02 25.69
C PHE A 89 -44.87 -19.74 26.39
N LEU A 90 -44.06 -20.78 26.61
CA LEU A 90 -42.68 -20.63 27.08
C LEU A 90 -41.71 -21.34 26.13
N ALA A 91 -40.57 -20.72 25.80
CA ALA A 91 -39.51 -21.37 25.04
C ALA A 91 -38.10 -21.13 25.60
N VAL A 92 -37.19 -22.07 25.32
CA VAL A 92 -35.76 -21.97 25.62
C VAL A 92 -34.99 -22.39 24.36
N ASP A 93 -34.12 -21.51 23.87
CA ASP A 93 -33.29 -21.75 22.67
C ASP A 93 -31.89 -22.30 23.00
N GLU A 94 -31.31 -23.05 22.07
CA GLU A 94 -30.01 -23.75 22.18
C GLU A 94 -29.89 -24.64 23.45
N ILE A 95 -30.95 -25.40 23.76
CA ILE A 95 -31.10 -26.23 24.97
C ILE A 95 -30.00 -27.29 25.18
N GLN A 96 -29.20 -27.62 24.16
CA GLN A 96 -28.00 -28.45 24.33
C GLN A 96 -26.96 -27.80 25.28
N LEU A 97 -27.02 -26.49 25.50
CA LEU A 97 -26.21 -25.78 26.50
C LEU A 97 -26.46 -26.24 27.94
N CYS A 98 -27.48 -27.06 28.23
CA CYS A 98 -27.54 -27.81 29.48
C CYS A 98 -26.27 -28.62 29.78
N ALA A 99 -25.46 -28.98 28.77
CA ALA A 99 -24.16 -29.66 28.95
C ALA A 99 -22.94 -28.71 29.06
N ASP A 100 -23.14 -27.40 29.04
CA ASP A 100 -22.07 -26.42 29.30
C ASP A 100 -21.59 -26.53 30.76
N PRO A 101 -20.28 -26.75 31.03
CA PRO A 101 -19.79 -26.97 32.39
C PRO A 101 -20.00 -25.82 33.37
N ASP A 102 -20.01 -24.57 32.88
CA ASP A 102 -19.98 -23.37 33.71
C ASP A 102 -21.41 -22.84 33.94
N ARG A 103 -22.16 -22.61 32.85
CA ARG A 103 -23.52 -22.01 32.88
C ARG A 103 -24.65 -22.97 32.56
N GLY A 104 -24.35 -24.20 32.12
CA GLY A 104 -25.37 -25.17 31.69
C GLY A 104 -26.36 -25.56 32.78
N HIS A 105 -25.96 -25.44 34.05
CA HIS A 105 -26.84 -25.64 35.20
C HIS A 105 -28.11 -24.76 35.17
N VAL A 106 -28.04 -23.54 34.61
CA VAL A 106 -29.20 -22.64 34.46
C VAL A 106 -30.17 -23.18 33.40
N PHE A 107 -29.64 -23.66 32.27
CA PHE A 107 -30.44 -24.26 31.20
C PHE A 107 -31.11 -25.55 31.68
N THR A 108 -30.41 -26.36 32.47
CA THR A 108 -30.93 -27.58 33.09
C THR A 108 -32.06 -27.28 34.08
N ASP A 109 -31.94 -26.23 34.91
CA ASP A 109 -33.05 -25.75 35.75
C ASP A 109 -34.27 -25.37 34.91
N ARG A 110 -34.09 -24.61 33.82
CA ARG A 110 -35.22 -24.25 32.93
C ARG A 110 -35.82 -25.49 32.24
N LEU A 111 -34.99 -26.45 31.80
CA LEU A 111 -35.44 -27.72 31.22
C LEU A 111 -36.33 -28.50 32.20
N LEU A 112 -35.94 -28.58 33.47
CA LEU A 112 -36.68 -29.32 34.50
C LEU A 112 -37.93 -28.57 34.99
N HIS A 113 -37.87 -27.25 35.16
CA HIS A 113 -38.86 -26.50 35.94
C HIS A 113 -39.67 -25.43 35.17
N ALA A 114 -39.15 -24.82 34.10
CA ALA A 114 -39.85 -23.74 33.38
C ALA A 114 -40.94 -24.31 32.45
N ARG A 115 -42.20 -23.87 32.63
CA ARG A 115 -43.36 -24.35 31.84
C ARG A 115 -44.32 -23.22 31.48
N GLY A 116 -44.78 -23.19 30.24
CA GLY A 116 -45.93 -22.38 29.81
C GLY A 116 -47.26 -23.05 30.21
N MET A 117 -48.33 -22.26 30.36
CA MET A 117 -49.66 -22.75 30.74
C MET A 117 -50.35 -23.57 29.64
N VAL A 118 -49.97 -23.37 28.37
CA VAL A 118 -50.56 -24.04 27.20
C VAL A 118 -49.49 -24.80 26.43
N GLU A 119 -48.35 -24.17 26.16
CA GLU A 119 -47.26 -24.75 25.35
C GLU A 119 -45.88 -24.41 25.93
N THR A 120 -44.99 -25.40 25.98
CA THR A 120 -43.58 -25.26 26.33
C THR A 120 -42.72 -25.81 25.20
N MET A 121 -41.76 -25.05 24.68
CA MET A 121 -40.96 -25.41 23.51
C MET A 121 -39.45 -25.29 23.76
N PHE A 122 -38.77 -26.43 23.79
CA PHE A 122 -37.31 -26.51 23.81
C PHE A 122 -36.76 -26.56 22.38
N LEU A 123 -35.73 -25.78 22.07
CA LEU A 123 -35.09 -25.75 20.75
C LEU A 123 -33.61 -26.10 20.90
N GLY A 124 -33.04 -26.90 20.01
CA GLY A 124 -31.60 -27.14 20.05
C GLY A 124 -31.06 -28.19 19.08
N ALA A 125 -29.87 -28.68 19.37
CA ALA A 125 -29.20 -29.78 18.68
C ALA A 125 -29.82 -31.14 19.03
N GLU A 126 -29.72 -32.11 18.13
CA GLU A 126 -30.30 -33.46 18.33
C GLU A 126 -29.57 -34.29 19.39
N THR A 127 -28.32 -33.94 19.71
CA THR A 127 -27.48 -34.66 20.69
C THR A 127 -28.09 -34.74 22.10
N ILE A 128 -28.98 -33.81 22.48
CA ILE A 128 -29.69 -33.88 23.78
C ILE A 128 -30.84 -34.90 23.81
N ARG A 129 -31.28 -35.46 22.67
CA ARG A 129 -32.48 -36.31 22.54
C ARG A 129 -32.63 -37.36 23.65
N PRO A 130 -31.63 -38.22 23.98
CA PRO A 130 -31.81 -39.26 24.99
C PRO A 130 -31.96 -38.71 26.41
N LEU A 131 -31.28 -37.60 26.72
CA LEU A 131 -31.39 -36.94 28.02
C LEU A 131 -32.73 -36.22 28.15
N LEU A 132 -33.20 -35.57 27.09
CA LEU A 132 -34.51 -34.91 27.05
C LEU A 132 -35.65 -35.93 27.21
N GLN A 133 -35.59 -37.08 26.52
CA GLN A 133 -36.56 -38.16 26.67
C GLN A 133 -36.57 -38.76 28.10
N ARG A 134 -35.41 -38.85 28.77
CA ARG A 134 -35.31 -39.35 30.14
C ARG A 134 -35.77 -38.34 31.20
N LEU A 135 -35.38 -37.07 31.08
CA LEU A 135 -35.62 -36.03 32.07
C LEU A 135 -36.99 -35.35 31.89
N VAL A 136 -37.54 -35.34 30.67
CA VAL A 136 -38.86 -34.77 30.35
C VAL A 136 -39.67 -35.76 29.48
N PRO A 137 -40.12 -36.92 30.01
CA PRO A 137 -40.75 -37.97 29.20
C PRO A 137 -42.07 -37.60 28.51
N ARG A 138 -42.67 -36.45 28.87
CA ARG A 138 -43.88 -35.90 28.24
C ARG A 138 -43.60 -35.03 27.00
N ALA A 139 -42.35 -34.88 26.59
CA ALA A 139 -41.99 -34.01 25.47
C ALA A 139 -42.19 -34.68 24.10
N GLU A 140 -43.06 -34.12 23.26
CA GLU A 140 -43.15 -34.44 21.83
C GLU A 140 -41.86 -33.99 21.13
N ILE A 141 -41.16 -34.84 20.38
CA ILE A 141 -39.91 -34.46 19.70
C ILE A 141 -40.08 -34.39 18.18
N GLU A 142 -39.86 -33.20 17.60
CA GLU A 142 -39.79 -32.95 16.15
C GLU A 142 -38.33 -32.78 15.72
N THR A 143 -37.86 -33.57 14.76
CA THR A 143 -36.55 -33.35 14.09
C THR A 143 -36.73 -32.46 12.87
N ARG A 144 -35.79 -31.53 12.62
CA ARG A 144 -35.75 -30.72 11.39
C ARG A 144 -34.36 -30.82 10.71
N PRO A 145 -34.27 -31.26 9.44
CA PRO A 145 -32.99 -31.30 8.71
C PRO A 145 -32.51 -29.89 8.32
N ARG A 146 -31.20 -29.75 8.06
CA ARG A 146 -30.59 -28.49 7.60
C ARG A 146 -31.16 -28.08 6.24
N LEU A 147 -31.31 -26.77 6.02
CA LEU A 147 -31.89 -26.22 4.78
C LEU A 147 -30.91 -26.15 3.59
N SER A 148 -29.62 -26.38 3.84
CA SER A 148 -28.56 -26.36 2.82
C SER A 148 -27.38 -27.27 3.20
N GLN A 149 -26.56 -27.63 2.22
CA GLN A 149 -25.39 -28.47 2.39
C GLN A 149 -24.21 -27.69 2.99
N LEU A 150 -23.24 -28.44 3.51
CA LEU A 150 -21.99 -27.95 4.05
C LEU A 150 -20.89 -28.87 3.52
N THR A 151 -19.85 -28.33 2.88
CA THR A 151 -18.82 -29.14 2.19
C THR A 151 -17.39 -28.71 2.54
N TYR A 152 -16.51 -29.67 2.76
CA TYR A 152 -15.11 -29.44 3.08
C TYR A 152 -14.29 -29.07 1.84
N ALA A 153 -13.69 -27.88 1.87
CA ALA A 153 -12.84 -27.34 0.80
C ALA A 153 -11.33 -27.58 1.05
N GLY A 154 -10.96 -28.23 2.16
CA GLY A 154 -9.57 -28.53 2.50
C GLY A 154 -8.75 -27.33 3.04
N PRO A 155 -7.41 -27.44 3.05
CA PRO A 155 -6.51 -26.40 3.54
C PRO A 155 -6.23 -25.29 2.50
N ALA A 156 -6.44 -24.03 2.87
CA ALA A 156 -6.26 -22.87 2.00
C ALA A 156 -5.38 -21.77 2.61
N LYS A 157 -4.49 -21.17 1.81
CA LYS A 157 -3.73 -19.97 2.24
C LYS A 157 -4.68 -18.79 2.40
N LEU A 158 -4.45 -17.88 3.35
CA LEU A 158 -5.25 -16.67 3.54
C LEU A 158 -5.45 -15.84 2.25
N THR A 159 -4.47 -15.83 1.34
CA THR A 159 -4.55 -15.16 0.02
C THR A 159 -5.34 -15.91 -1.05
N ARG A 160 -5.79 -17.13 -0.77
CA ARG A 160 -6.61 -17.99 -1.65
C ARG A 160 -7.99 -18.30 -1.07
N LEU A 161 -8.29 -17.82 0.15
CA LEU A 161 -9.64 -17.86 0.68
C LEU A 161 -10.57 -17.04 -0.23
N PRO A 162 -11.79 -17.53 -0.52
CA PRO A 162 -12.75 -16.81 -1.34
C PRO A 162 -13.25 -15.54 -0.63
N PRO A 163 -13.86 -14.59 -1.37
CA PRO A 163 -14.66 -13.52 -0.77
C PRO A 163 -15.73 -14.09 0.18
N ARG A 164 -16.14 -13.28 1.15
CA ARG A 164 -17.08 -13.66 2.23
C ARG A 164 -16.61 -14.84 3.09
N SER A 165 -15.30 -14.99 3.27
CA SER A 165 -14.73 -15.92 4.24
C SER A 165 -14.73 -15.37 5.67
N ALA A 166 -15.11 -16.21 6.64
CA ALA A 166 -14.86 -16.00 8.07
C ALA A 166 -13.69 -16.89 8.54
N VAL A 167 -12.64 -16.28 9.08
CA VAL A 167 -11.46 -16.98 9.62
C VAL A 167 -11.55 -17.03 11.14
N VAL A 168 -11.44 -18.23 11.73
CA VAL A 168 -11.72 -18.46 13.15
C VAL A 168 -10.46 -18.90 13.91
N ALA A 169 -10.15 -18.18 14.98
CA ALA A 169 -9.04 -18.48 15.90
C ALA A 169 -9.51 -18.39 17.36
N PHE A 170 -8.75 -18.95 18.30
CA PHE A 170 -9.22 -19.15 19.69
C PHE A 170 -8.53 -18.24 20.71
N SER A 171 -7.60 -17.39 20.27
CA SER A 171 -7.03 -16.30 21.05
C SER A 171 -7.17 -14.93 20.37
N ALA A 172 -7.25 -13.86 21.17
CA ALA A 172 -7.29 -12.49 20.65
C ALA A 172 -5.99 -12.12 19.90
N GLY A 173 -4.84 -12.68 20.32
CA GLY A 173 -3.55 -12.50 19.65
C GLY A 173 -3.53 -13.06 18.23
N GLU A 174 -4.04 -14.28 18.02
CA GLU A 174 -4.21 -14.85 16.68
C GLU A 174 -5.20 -14.04 15.84
N VAL A 175 -6.35 -13.65 16.41
CA VAL A 175 -7.35 -12.81 15.72
C VAL A 175 -6.72 -11.52 15.21
N TYR A 176 -5.95 -10.80 16.04
CA TYR A 176 -5.25 -9.59 15.61
C TYR A 176 -4.14 -9.87 14.59
N ALA A 177 -3.37 -10.96 14.75
CA ALA A 177 -2.30 -11.32 13.81
C ALA A 177 -2.84 -11.69 12.42
N ILE A 178 -3.94 -12.44 12.35
CA ILE A 178 -4.65 -12.80 11.12
C ILE A 178 -5.28 -11.54 10.51
N ALA A 179 -5.88 -10.66 11.32
CA ALA A 179 -6.47 -9.41 10.82
C ALA A 179 -5.43 -8.45 10.21
N GLU A 180 -4.25 -8.30 10.82
CA GLU A 180 -3.10 -7.61 10.20
C GLU A 180 -2.68 -8.28 8.88
N ALA A 181 -2.61 -9.62 8.84
CA ALA A 181 -2.18 -10.37 7.67
C ALA A 181 -3.19 -10.29 6.50
N ILE A 182 -4.49 -10.22 6.79
CA ILE A 182 -5.55 -10.01 5.79
C ILE A 182 -5.54 -8.54 5.34
N ARG A 183 -5.54 -7.55 6.25
CA ARG A 183 -5.45 -6.12 5.88
C ARG A 183 -4.32 -5.84 4.89
N ARG A 184 -3.11 -6.34 5.16
CA ARG A 184 -1.92 -6.16 4.31
C ARG A 184 -1.99 -6.81 2.92
N ARG A 185 -2.96 -7.70 2.66
CA ARG A 185 -3.04 -8.51 1.42
C ARG A 185 -4.40 -8.52 0.72
N ARG A 186 -5.45 -8.05 1.39
CA ARG A 186 -6.86 -8.01 0.96
C ARG A 186 -7.56 -6.68 1.29
N GLY A 187 -6.82 -5.66 1.75
CA GLY A 187 -7.34 -4.34 2.09
C GLY A 187 -7.98 -4.24 3.49
N GLY A 188 -8.73 -5.23 3.94
CA GLY A 188 -9.28 -5.20 5.30
C GLY A 188 -10.05 -6.43 5.73
N CYS A 189 -10.44 -6.43 7.00
CA CYS A 189 -11.39 -7.39 7.56
C CYS A 189 -12.14 -6.80 8.75
N ALA A 190 -13.35 -7.31 9.00
CA ALA A 190 -14.07 -7.08 10.24
C ALA A 190 -13.50 -7.98 11.35
N VAL A 191 -13.57 -7.55 12.60
CA VAL A 191 -13.06 -8.30 13.77
C VAL A 191 -14.17 -8.54 14.80
N VAL A 192 -14.45 -9.81 15.12
CA VAL A 192 -15.53 -10.21 16.04
C VAL A 192 -15.02 -11.17 17.13
N MET A 193 -15.01 -10.72 18.38
CA MET A 193 -14.56 -11.54 19.52
C MET A 193 -15.61 -11.57 20.62
N GLY A 194 -15.64 -12.66 21.41
CA GLY A 194 -16.62 -12.85 22.49
C GLY A 194 -16.65 -11.75 23.56
N ARG A 195 -15.52 -11.05 23.77
CA ARG A 195 -15.38 -9.92 24.72
C ARG A 195 -15.95 -8.58 24.21
N LEU A 196 -16.22 -8.41 22.92
CA LEU A 196 -16.79 -7.17 22.38
C LEU A 196 -18.25 -6.98 22.84
N SER A 197 -18.66 -5.73 23.05
CA SER A 197 -20.06 -5.37 23.33
C SER A 197 -20.98 -5.80 22.19
N PRO A 198 -22.31 -5.95 22.41
CA PRO A 198 -23.26 -6.17 21.31
C PRO A 198 -23.16 -5.08 20.23
N ARG A 199 -22.89 -3.83 20.62
CA ARG A 199 -22.80 -2.66 19.74
C ARG A 199 -21.55 -2.68 18.86
N THR A 200 -20.34 -2.77 19.41
CA THR A 200 -19.09 -2.91 18.63
C THR A 200 -19.18 -4.12 17.68
N ARG A 201 -19.75 -5.23 18.17
CA ARG A 201 -19.90 -6.49 17.41
C ARG A 201 -20.87 -6.35 16.24
N ASN A 202 -22.04 -5.74 16.43
CA ASN A 202 -22.97 -5.45 15.35
C ASN A 202 -22.37 -4.49 14.32
N ALA A 203 -21.70 -3.42 14.77
CA ALA A 203 -21.05 -2.47 13.87
C ALA A 203 -19.91 -3.11 13.04
N GLN A 204 -19.13 -4.03 13.62
CA GLN A 204 -18.13 -4.80 12.86
C GLN A 204 -18.79 -5.79 11.87
N VAL A 205 -19.93 -6.40 12.21
CA VAL A 205 -20.70 -7.25 11.27
C VAL A 205 -21.36 -6.42 10.16
N ALA A 206 -21.78 -5.18 10.42
CA ALA A 206 -22.33 -4.28 9.42
C ALA A 206 -21.33 -4.03 8.28
N LEU A 207 -20.06 -3.69 8.59
CA LEU A 207 -18.97 -3.52 7.61
C LEU A 207 -18.83 -4.73 6.66
N TYR A 208 -19.04 -5.95 7.17
CA TYR A 208 -18.95 -7.19 6.41
C TYR A 208 -20.25 -7.52 5.62
N GLN A 209 -21.42 -7.19 6.16
CA GLN A 209 -22.71 -7.36 5.45
C GLN A 209 -22.88 -6.33 4.32
N GLU A 210 -22.48 -5.09 4.55
CA GLU A 210 -22.54 -3.95 3.61
C GLU A 210 -21.41 -4.00 2.54
N ARG A 211 -20.49 -4.97 2.65
CA ARG A 211 -19.33 -5.17 1.77
C ARG A 211 -18.36 -3.98 1.74
N GLU A 212 -18.14 -3.34 2.89
CA GLU A 212 -16.90 -2.57 3.11
C GLU A 212 -15.68 -3.50 3.20
N VAL A 213 -15.88 -4.71 3.71
CA VAL A 213 -14.85 -5.76 3.81
C VAL A 213 -15.42 -7.14 3.47
N ASP A 214 -14.73 -7.89 2.61
CA ASP A 214 -15.14 -9.25 2.22
C ASP A 214 -14.64 -10.35 3.17
N PHE A 215 -13.89 -9.99 4.22
CA PHE A 215 -13.32 -10.93 5.18
C PHE A 215 -13.72 -10.58 6.61
N LEU A 216 -13.97 -11.62 7.41
CA LEU A 216 -14.22 -11.55 8.84
C LEU A 216 -13.16 -12.38 9.57
N VAL A 217 -12.60 -11.87 10.66
CA VAL A 217 -11.72 -12.63 11.57
C VAL A 217 -12.36 -12.66 12.96
N ALA A 218 -12.48 -13.85 13.54
CA ALA A 218 -13.28 -14.01 14.75
C ALA A 218 -12.85 -15.13 15.70
N THR A 219 -13.47 -15.15 16.89
CA THR A 219 -13.48 -16.34 17.76
C THR A 219 -14.73 -17.18 17.58
N ASP A 220 -14.78 -18.31 18.27
CA ASP A 220 -15.97 -19.14 18.53
C ASP A 220 -17.28 -18.39 18.82
N ALA A 221 -17.21 -17.14 19.26
CA ALA A 221 -18.33 -16.22 19.41
C ALA A 221 -19.17 -15.99 18.13
N ILE A 222 -18.68 -16.30 16.92
CA ILE A 222 -19.55 -16.32 15.72
C ILE A 222 -20.41 -17.58 15.63
N GLY A 223 -20.02 -18.66 16.31
CA GLY A 223 -20.77 -19.91 16.39
C GLY A 223 -22.14 -19.74 17.06
N MET A 224 -22.38 -18.63 17.78
CA MET A 224 -23.68 -18.34 18.40
C MET A 224 -24.05 -16.85 18.28
N GLY A 225 -25.28 -16.58 17.83
CA GLY A 225 -25.94 -15.29 18.02
C GLY A 225 -25.40 -14.09 17.24
N LEU A 226 -25.15 -14.25 15.94
CA LEU A 226 -24.99 -13.14 14.99
C LEU A 226 -25.69 -13.45 13.65
N ASN A 227 -26.24 -12.40 13.02
CA ASN A 227 -26.89 -12.49 11.71
C ASN A 227 -25.96 -12.03 10.58
N MET A 228 -25.05 -12.92 10.16
CA MET A 228 -24.03 -12.71 9.11
C MET A 228 -24.13 -13.78 8.02
N ASP A 229 -24.10 -13.38 6.75
CA ASP A 229 -24.18 -14.29 5.60
C ASP A 229 -22.77 -14.70 5.16
N VAL A 230 -22.24 -15.77 5.76
CA VAL A 230 -20.90 -16.29 5.48
C VAL A 230 -21.00 -17.41 4.42
N ASP A 231 -20.13 -17.37 3.40
CA ASP A 231 -20.11 -18.38 2.35
C ASP A 231 -19.02 -19.45 2.60
N HIS A 232 -17.95 -19.08 3.31
CA HIS A 232 -16.85 -19.98 3.68
C HIS A 232 -16.37 -19.76 5.13
N VAL A 233 -16.12 -20.84 5.89
CA VAL A 233 -15.52 -20.80 7.24
C VAL A 233 -14.16 -21.50 7.25
N ALA A 234 -13.09 -20.78 7.61
CA ALA A 234 -11.73 -21.31 7.70
C ALA A 234 -11.22 -21.34 9.15
N PHE A 235 -10.92 -22.51 9.69
CA PHE A 235 -10.26 -22.64 11.00
C PHE A 235 -8.77 -22.30 10.89
N ALA A 236 -8.29 -21.35 11.69
CA ALA A 236 -6.86 -21.01 11.79
C ALA A 236 -6.13 -21.78 12.90
N SER A 237 -6.88 -22.35 13.83
CA SER A 237 -6.42 -23.29 14.86
C SER A 237 -7.54 -24.33 15.08
N LEU A 238 -7.17 -25.53 15.57
CA LEU A 238 -8.11 -26.56 16.04
C LEU A 238 -8.04 -26.76 17.56
N THR A 239 -7.32 -25.88 18.25
CA THR A 239 -7.07 -25.96 19.70
C THR A 239 -7.64 -24.72 20.39
N LYS A 240 -8.40 -24.93 21.46
CA LYS A 240 -9.09 -23.90 22.26
C LYS A 240 -8.69 -24.02 23.73
N PHE A 241 -8.56 -22.87 24.41
CA PHE A 241 -8.45 -22.83 25.86
C PHE A 241 -9.85 -22.89 26.50
N ASP A 242 -10.08 -23.89 27.37
CA ASP A 242 -11.39 -24.15 28.01
C ASP A 242 -11.53 -23.50 29.41
N GLY A 243 -10.70 -22.50 29.72
CA GLY A 243 -10.58 -21.89 31.04
C GLY A 243 -9.56 -22.60 31.95
N HIS A 244 -9.32 -23.89 31.72
CA HIS A 244 -8.43 -24.71 32.56
C HIS A 244 -7.21 -25.21 31.79
N ARG A 245 -7.39 -25.62 30.53
CA ARG A 245 -6.33 -26.17 29.67
C ARG A 245 -6.56 -25.84 28.20
N SER A 246 -5.49 -26.00 27.41
CA SER A 246 -5.61 -26.05 25.95
C SER A 246 -6.04 -27.46 25.53
N ARG A 247 -7.10 -27.57 24.73
CA ARG A 247 -7.62 -28.84 24.20
C ARG A 247 -8.08 -28.69 22.76
N GLU A 248 -8.21 -29.79 22.04
CA GLU A 248 -8.81 -29.79 20.71
C GLU A 248 -10.32 -29.45 20.77
N LEU A 249 -10.85 -28.93 19.66
CA LEU A 249 -12.28 -28.74 19.45
C LEU A 249 -13.00 -30.08 19.37
N SER A 250 -14.17 -30.18 20.00
CA SER A 250 -15.10 -31.26 19.69
C SER A 250 -15.69 -31.08 18.29
N ALA A 251 -16.09 -32.18 17.63
CA ALA A 251 -16.80 -32.13 16.35
C ALA A 251 -18.07 -31.27 16.42
N GLN A 252 -18.71 -31.19 17.60
CA GLN A 252 -19.90 -30.36 17.84
C GLN A 252 -19.55 -28.86 17.88
N GLU A 253 -18.47 -28.46 18.55
CA GLU A 253 -17.96 -27.07 18.51
C GLU A 253 -17.54 -26.67 17.08
N ALA A 254 -16.84 -27.56 16.38
CA ALA A 254 -16.44 -27.34 14.99
C ALA A 254 -17.68 -27.20 14.07
N ALA A 255 -18.70 -28.07 14.21
CA ALA A 255 -19.93 -27.98 13.43
C ALA A 255 -20.78 -26.72 13.73
N GLN A 256 -20.81 -26.27 14.99
CA GLN A 256 -21.53 -25.04 15.37
C GLN A 256 -20.88 -23.78 14.75
N ILE A 257 -19.56 -23.81 14.54
CA ILE A 257 -18.80 -22.76 13.87
C ILE A 257 -18.87 -22.89 12.34
N ALA A 258 -18.54 -24.05 11.78
CA ALA A 258 -18.57 -24.34 10.34
C ALA A 258 -19.97 -24.18 9.74
N GLY A 259 -21.01 -24.59 10.48
CA GLY A 259 -22.42 -24.44 10.10
C GLY A 259 -22.93 -23.01 9.99
N ARG A 260 -22.09 -21.99 10.28
CA ARG A 260 -22.33 -20.58 9.93
C ARG A 260 -22.10 -20.28 8.45
N ALA A 261 -21.36 -21.13 7.72
CA ALA A 261 -21.25 -21.09 6.27
C ALA A 261 -22.54 -21.62 5.62
N GLY A 262 -23.11 -20.85 4.69
CA GLY A 262 -24.38 -21.16 4.03
C GLY A 262 -25.59 -20.82 4.91
N ARG A 263 -26.60 -20.16 4.33
CA ARG A 263 -27.82 -19.73 5.02
C ARG A 263 -29.06 -19.87 4.15
N GLY A 264 -30.19 -20.21 4.78
CA GLY A 264 -31.42 -20.55 4.07
C GLY A 264 -31.14 -21.70 3.10
N MET A 265 -31.43 -21.48 1.83
CA MET A 265 -31.20 -22.43 0.73
C MET A 265 -29.81 -22.31 0.07
N ARG A 266 -28.89 -21.49 0.61
CA ARG A 266 -27.50 -21.41 0.09
C ARG A 266 -26.61 -22.40 0.82
N ASP A 267 -25.93 -23.24 0.04
CA ASP A 267 -24.88 -24.13 0.53
C ASP A 267 -23.68 -23.32 1.05
N GLY A 268 -22.90 -23.93 1.93
CA GLY A 268 -21.70 -23.32 2.52
C GLY A 268 -20.49 -24.24 2.42
N THR A 269 -19.30 -23.66 2.54
CA THR A 269 -18.06 -24.44 2.59
C THR A 269 -17.29 -24.19 3.89
N PHE A 270 -16.49 -25.16 4.30
CA PHE A 270 -15.58 -25.01 5.43
C PHE A 270 -14.20 -25.59 5.11
N GLY A 271 -13.18 -25.15 5.83
CA GLY A 271 -11.79 -25.56 5.58
C GLY A 271 -10.88 -25.15 6.73
N VAL A 272 -9.57 -25.30 6.52
CA VAL A 272 -8.54 -24.82 7.46
C VAL A 272 -7.62 -23.83 6.77
N THR A 273 -6.95 -22.96 7.51
CA THR A 273 -5.86 -22.16 6.93
C THR A 273 -4.65 -23.05 6.66
N ALA A 274 -3.81 -22.69 5.68
CA ALA A 274 -2.65 -23.50 5.30
C ALA A 274 -1.55 -23.61 6.39
N ASP A 275 -1.65 -22.82 7.46
CA ASP A 275 -0.75 -22.85 8.61
C ASP A 275 -1.36 -23.66 9.79
N CYS A 276 -2.56 -24.20 9.61
CA CYS A 276 -3.32 -25.03 10.55
C CYS A 276 -3.28 -26.50 10.12
N PRO A 277 -3.25 -27.48 11.05
CA PRO A 277 -3.42 -28.89 10.70
C PRO A 277 -4.74 -29.16 9.95
N PRO A 278 -4.77 -30.12 9.01
CA PRO A 278 -6.02 -30.54 8.37
C PRO A 278 -6.98 -31.15 9.40
N LEU A 279 -8.28 -30.96 9.19
CA LEU A 279 -9.30 -31.75 9.89
C LEU A 279 -9.14 -33.22 9.52
N SER A 280 -9.39 -34.13 10.47
CA SER A 280 -9.47 -35.57 10.20
C SER A 280 -10.75 -35.91 9.44
N ASP A 281 -10.70 -36.95 8.60
CA ASP A 281 -11.82 -37.39 7.78
C ASP A 281 -13.07 -37.71 8.64
N GLU A 282 -12.88 -38.25 9.84
CA GLU A 282 -13.96 -38.50 10.82
C GLU A 282 -14.65 -37.21 11.28
N ILE A 283 -13.91 -36.12 11.52
CA ILE A 283 -14.50 -34.83 11.92
C ILE A 283 -15.20 -34.19 10.72
N VAL A 284 -14.64 -34.32 9.51
CA VAL A 284 -15.28 -33.86 8.27
C VAL A 284 -16.61 -34.58 8.06
N GLU A 285 -16.64 -35.91 8.10
CA GLU A 285 -17.84 -36.73 7.91
C GLU A 285 -18.94 -36.37 8.94
N LYS A 286 -18.58 -36.17 10.21
CA LYS A 286 -19.53 -35.73 11.26
C LYS A 286 -20.08 -34.32 11.00
N ILE A 287 -19.25 -33.39 10.52
CA ILE A 287 -19.68 -32.02 10.19
C ILE A 287 -20.61 -32.00 8.96
N GLU A 288 -20.29 -32.75 7.90
CA GLU A 288 -21.09 -32.78 6.66
C GLU A 288 -22.40 -33.57 6.82
N SER A 289 -22.37 -34.71 7.53
CA SER A 289 -23.57 -35.52 7.81
C SER A 289 -24.45 -34.97 8.93
N HIS A 290 -23.93 -34.03 9.73
CA HIS A 290 -24.51 -33.51 10.97
C HIS A 290 -24.82 -34.59 12.04
N GLN A 291 -24.10 -35.72 12.02
CA GLN A 291 -24.22 -36.79 12.99
C GLN A 291 -23.15 -36.66 14.08
N PHE A 292 -23.59 -36.62 15.34
CA PHE A 292 -22.72 -36.43 16.51
C PHE A 292 -23.14 -37.31 17.68
N GLU A 293 -22.21 -37.57 18.59
CA GLU A 293 -22.42 -38.36 19.79
C GLU A 293 -23.50 -37.72 20.68
N PRO A 294 -24.49 -38.50 21.18
CA PRO A 294 -25.45 -37.98 22.13
C PRO A 294 -24.79 -37.53 23.44
N LEU A 295 -25.35 -36.48 24.05
CA LEU A 295 -24.93 -36.01 25.37
C LEU A 295 -25.16 -37.10 26.42
N GLN A 296 -24.17 -37.32 27.28
CA GLN A 296 -24.22 -38.35 28.33
C GLN A 296 -24.69 -37.79 29.68
N THR A 297 -24.34 -36.53 29.95
CA THR A 297 -24.68 -35.78 31.15
C THR A 297 -25.06 -34.34 30.80
N LEU A 298 -25.89 -33.74 31.66
CA LEU A 298 -26.11 -32.29 31.73
C LEU A 298 -25.47 -31.76 33.01
N ALA A 299 -24.91 -30.54 32.95
CA ALA A 299 -24.49 -29.81 34.13
C ALA A 299 -25.72 -29.42 34.97
N TRP A 300 -25.65 -29.67 36.26
CA TRP A 300 -26.72 -29.40 37.21
C TRP A 300 -26.16 -28.76 38.49
N ARG A 301 -26.99 -27.90 39.10
CA ARG A 301 -26.81 -27.29 40.40
C ARG A 301 -28.18 -27.24 41.06
N ASN A 302 -28.24 -27.42 42.38
CA ASN A 302 -29.49 -27.30 43.11
C ASN A 302 -30.05 -25.87 43.03
N SER A 303 -31.35 -25.72 42.78
CA SER A 303 -32.08 -24.44 42.83
C SER A 303 -32.95 -24.28 44.08
N ALA A 304 -33.12 -25.33 44.90
CA ALA A 304 -33.75 -25.28 46.22
C ALA A 304 -32.70 -24.92 47.30
N LEU A 305 -32.33 -23.64 47.35
CA LEU A 305 -31.28 -23.12 48.23
C LEU A 305 -31.79 -22.83 49.65
N ASP A 306 -30.98 -23.11 50.69
CA ASP A 306 -31.27 -22.66 52.06
C ASP A 306 -30.45 -21.43 52.42
N PHE A 307 -31.13 -20.35 52.79
CA PHE A 307 -30.53 -19.09 53.21
C PHE A 307 -30.37 -18.99 54.74
N ALA A 308 -30.50 -20.08 55.50
CA ALA A 308 -30.38 -20.06 56.96
C ALA A 308 -29.03 -19.51 57.47
N SER A 309 -27.92 -19.86 56.81
CA SER A 309 -26.58 -19.29 57.03
C SER A 309 -25.74 -19.40 55.74
N PRO A 310 -24.59 -18.71 55.63
CA PRO A 310 -23.69 -18.87 54.48
C PRO A 310 -23.20 -20.31 54.28
N GLU A 311 -23.01 -21.06 55.38
CA GLU A 311 -22.61 -22.47 55.36
C GLU A 311 -23.74 -23.37 54.85
N ALA A 312 -24.98 -23.16 55.33
CA ALA A 312 -26.15 -23.89 54.83
C ALA A 312 -26.42 -23.61 53.34
N LEU A 313 -26.16 -22.38 52.88
CA LEU A 313 -26.24 -22.01 51.47
C LEU A 313 -25.20 -22.79 50.64
N LEU A 314 -23.94 -22.81 51.08
CA LEU A 314 -22.87 -23.58 50.43
C LEU A 314 -23.17 -25.09 50.40
N GLU A 315 -23.68 -25.66 51.50
CA GLU A 315 -24.11 -27.07 51.56
C GLU A 315 -25.26 -27.34 50.57
N SER A 316 -26.27 -26.45 50.52
CA SER A 316 -27.39 -26.59 49.58
C SER A 316 -26.97 -26.45 48.11
N LEU A 317 -25.97 -25.62 47.80
CA LEU A 317 -25.37 -25.51 46.46
C LEU A 317 -24.53 -26.75 46.07
N ALA A 318 -23.89 -27.38 47.05
CA ALA A 318 -23.04 -28.55 46.89
C ALA A 318 -23.79 -29.89 46.87
N ALA A 319 -25.13 -29.88 46.97
CA ALA A 319 -25.97 -31.07 46.95
C ALA A 319 -25.72 -31.96 45.70
N PRO A 320 -25.87 -33.30 45.80
CA PRO A 320 -25.65 -34.20 44.68
C PRO A 320 -26.80 -34.17 43.66
N PRO A 321 -26.53 -34.47 42.36
CA PRO A 321 -27.55 -34.49 41.31
C PRO A 321 -28.63 -35.58 41.58
N PRO A 322 -29.93 -35.24 41.51
CA PRO A 322 -31.01 -36.14 41.91
C PRO A 322 -31.37 -37.22 40.89
N PHE A 323 -30.92 -37.10 39.64
CA PHE A 323 -31.29 -38.00 38.54
C PHE A 323 -30.08 -38.44 37.73
N ALA A 324 -30.07 -39.71 37.29
CA ALA A 324 -29.06 -40.22 36.37
C ALA A 324 -29.09 -39.45 35.04
N GLY A 325 -27.93 -39.02 34.56
CA GLY A 325 -27.80 -38.08 33.42
C GLY A 325 -27.66 -36.62 33.81
N LEU A 326 -27.72 -36.30 35.10
CA LEU A 326 -27.26 -35.03 35.65
C LEU A 326 -25.90 -35.23 36.34
N ALA A 327 -25.01 -34.25 36.23
CA ALA A 327 -23.72 -34.21 36.89
C ALA A 327 -23.50 -32.82 37.51
N LYS A 328 -22.69 -32.72 38.57
CA LYS A 328 -22.22 -31.39 39.02
C LYS A 328 -21.38 -30.78 37.88
N GLY A 329 -21.65 -29.51 37.55
CA GLY A 329 -20.80 -28.74 36.64
C GLY A 329 -19.46 -28.35 37.28
N ASN A 330 -18.76 -27.43 36.62
CA ASN A 330 -17.66 -26.70 37.26
C ASN A 330 -18.19 -25.87 38.44
N ASP A 331 -17.31 -25.51 39.37
CA ASP A 331 -17.62 -24.53 40.39
C ASP A 331 -17.66 -23.13 39.75
N ALA A 332 -18.86 -22.59 39.56
CA ALA A 332 -19.08 -21.30 38.92
C ALA A 332 -18.60 -20.12 39.77
N ASP A 333 -18.33 -18.98 39.12
CA ASP A 333 -17.77 -17.76 39.72
C ASP A 333 -18.54 -17.29 40.98
N ASP A 334 -19.87 -17.45 40.99
CA ASP A 334 -20.74 -17.08 42.11
C ASP A 334 -20.55 -17.99 43.33
N HIS A 335 -20.37 -19.30 43.12
CA HIS A 335 -20.06 -20.27 44.16
C HIS A 335 -18.63 -20.09 44.70
N ILE A 336 -17.64 -19.85 43.82
CA ILE A 336 -16.26 -19.54 44.23
C ILE A 336 -16.23 -18.25 45.06
N THR A 337 -16.94 -17.21 44.63
CA THR A 337 -17.05 -15.94 45.34
C THR A 337 -17.73 -16.12 46.69
N LEU A 338 -18.85 -16.86 46.77
CA LEU A 338 -19.50 -17.17 48.04
C LEU A 338 -18.57 -17.94 48.99
N ALA A 339 -17.84 -18.94 48.49
CA ALA A 339 -16.89 -19.73 49.28
C ALA A 339 -15.67 -18.91 49.75
N ALA A 340 -15.32 -17.81 49.09
CA ALA A 340 -14.35 -16.83 49.59
C ALA A 340 -14.97 -15.90 50.65
N LEU A 341 -16.11 -15.28 50.33
CA LEU A 341 -16.78 -14.30 51.20
C LEU A 341 -17.27 -14.90 52.51
N ALA A 342 -17.74 -16.15 52.53
CA ALA A 342 -18.15 -16.85 53.75
C ALA A 342 -17.00 -17.11 54.73
N ARG A 343 -15.74 -17.02 54.28
CA ARG A 343 -14.54 -17.09 55.14
C ARG A 343 -14.09 -15.73 55.68
N MET A 344 -14.64 -14.61 55.18
CA MET A 344 -14.34 -13.27 55.69
C MET A 344 -15.17 -13.00 56.95
N GLU A 345 -14.51 -12.75 58.08
CA GLU A 345 -15.17 -12.61 59.39
C GLU A 345 -16.18 -11.45 59.43
N ASP A 346 -15.87 -10.32 58.78
CA ASP A 346 -16.74 -9.15 58.75
C ASP A 346 -17.96 -9.31 57.81
N VAL A 347 -17.83 -10.05 56.70
CA VAL A 347 -18.96 -10.51 55.87
C VAL A 347 -19.84 -11.47 56.67
N ARG A 348 -19.23 -12.46 57.33
CA ARG A 348 -19.95 -13.49 58.09
C ARG A 348 -20.71 -12.90 59.28
N GLY A 349 -20.14 -11.92 59.97
CA GLY A 349 -20.81 -11.18 61.06
C GLY A 349 -22.02 -10.35 60.58
N LEU A 350 -22.00 -9.87 59.33
CA LEU A 350 -23.14 -9.19 58.73
C LEU A 350 -24.21 -10.16 58.22
N ALA A 351 -23.82 -11.31 57.65
CA ALA A 351 -24.70 -12.33 57.04
C ALA A 351 -25.50 -13.18 58.07
N ASN A 352 -26.09 -12.51 59.05
CA ASN A 352 -26.65 -13.08 60.29
C ASN A 352 -28.16 -13.38 60.25
N SER A 353 -28.78 -13.33 59.06
CA SER A 353 -30.23 -13.48 58.89
C SER A 353 -30.58 -13.88 57.45
N ARG A 354 -31.70 -14.59 57.24
CA ARG A 354 -32.09 -15.15 55.93
C ARG A 354 -32.10 -14.14 54.78
N SER A 355 -32.60 -12.94 55.02
CA SER A 355 -32.58 -11.84 54.03
C SER A 355 -31.16 -11.37 53.70
N ARG A 356 -30.25 -11.31 54.69
CA ARG A 356 -28.84 -10.95 54.46
C ARG A 356 -28.02 -12.07 53.82
N VAL A 357 -28.34 -13.34 54.06
CA VAL A 357 -27.71 -14.47 53.34
C VAL A 357 -28.17 -14.51 51.88
N ALA A 358 -29.43 -14.20 51.60
CA ALA A 358 -29.91 -14.00 50.23
C ALA A 358 -29.22 -12.79 49.56
N LEU A 359 -29.12 -11.66 50.25
CA LEU A 359 -28.40 -10.47 49.75
C LEU A 359 -26.91 -10.73 49.48
N LEU A 360 -26.25 -11.53 50.34
CA LEU A 360 -24.88 -12.01 50.11
C LEU A 360 -24.80 -12.84 48.83
N TRP A 361 -25.74 -13.76 48.62
CA TRP A 361 -25.81 -14.57 47.40
C TRP A 361 -26.00 -13.71 46.14
N GLU A 362 -26.89 -12.71 46.19
CA GLU A 362 -27.11 -11.79 45.07
C GLU A 362 -25.88 -10.91 44.77
N ALA A 363 -25.08 -10.56 45.78
CA ALA A 363 -23.78 -9.91 45.60
C ALA A 363 -22.72 -10.86 45.03
N CYS A 364 -22.74 -12.15 45.37
CA CYS A 364 -21.89 -13.17 44.75
C CYS A 364 -22.24 -13.44 43.28
N GLN A 365 -23.50 -13.20 42.87
CA GLN A 365 -23.96 -13.33 41.49
C GLN A 365 -23.53 -12.19 40.55
N ILE A 366 -22.74 -11.21 41.02
CA ILE A 366 -22.17 -10.18 40.15
C ILE A 366 -21.10 -10.84 39.26
N PRO A 367 -21.19 -10.79 37.92
CA PRO A 367 -20.29 -11.52 37.03
C PRO A 367 -18.91 -10.84 36.87
N ASP A 368 -17.82 -11.61 36.95
CA ASP A 368 -16.48 -11.09 36.61
C ASP A 368 -16.24 -11.08 35.09
N PHE A 369 -16.79 -10.08 34.40
CA PHE A 369 -16.57 -9.88 32.96
C PHE A 369 -15.08 -9.74 32.56
N ARG A 370 -14.19 -9.48 33.51
CA ARG A 370 -12.73 -9.38 33.28
C ARG A 370 -12.08 -10.77 33.19
N LYS A 371 -12.68 -11.80 33.79
CA LYS A 371 -12.11 -13.15 34.00
C LYS A 371 -10.72 -13.10 34.65
N LEU A 372 -10.61 -12.36 35.74
CA LEU A 372 -9.45 -12.35 36.64
C LEU A 372 -9.57 -13.45 37.70
N ALA A 373 -10.81 -13.76 38.14
CA ALA A 373 -11.10 -14.72 39.21
C ALA A 373 -10.30 -14.47 40.51
N ASP A 374 -9.97 -13.21 40.77
CA ASP A 374 -8.97 -12.78 41.74
C ASP A 374 -9.57 -12.16 43.01
N GLU A 375 -8.71 -11.82 43.96
CA GLU A 375 -9.09 -11.09 45.16
C GLU A 375 -9.73 -9.73 44.83
N THR A 376 -9.41 -9.10 43.69
CA THR A 376 -10.03 -7.82 43.27
C THR A 376 -11.54 -7.96 43.03
N HIS A 377 -11.98 -9.04 42.39
CA HIS A 377 -13.42 -9.29 42.23
C HIS A 377 -14.10 -9.66 43.55
N GLN A 378 -13.48 -10.53 44.35
CA GLN A 378 -14.02 -10.94 45.65
C GLN A 378 -14.18 -9.74 46.59
N ASN A 379 -13.18 -8.86 46.67
CA ASN A 379 -13.25 -7.63 47.45
C ASN A 379 -14.32 -6.64 46.94
N PHE A 380 -14.60 -6.60 45.62
CA PHE A 380 -15.69 -5.80 45.07
C PHE A 380 -17.06 -6.30 45.56
N CYS A 381 -17.33 -7.60 45.42
CA CYS A 381 -18.59 -8.20 45.85
C CYS A 381 -18.76 -8.12 47.38
N ALA A 382 -17.67 -8.31 48.15
CA ALA A 382 -17.68 -8.15 49.60
C ALA A 382 -17.99 -6.71 50.02
N ARG A 383 -17.47 -5.70 49.30
CA ARG A 383 -17.78 -4.29 49.55
C ARG A 383 -19.22 -3.93 49.18
N ALA A 384 -19.72 -4.42 48.05
CA ALA A 384 -21.12 -4.23 47.65
C ALA A 384 -22.08 -4.81 48.70
N PHE A 385 -21.84 -6.05 49.15
CA PHE A 385 -22.61 -6.67 50.22
C PHE A 385 -22.56 -5.88 51.53
N LYS A 386 -21.38 -5.41 51.97
CA LYS A 386 -21.22 -4.63 53.21
C LYS A 386 -22.09 -3.38 53.20
N HIS A 387 -22.02 -2.57 52.12
CA HIS A 387 -22.87 -1.39 51.96
C HIS A 387 -24.36 -1.74 51.95
N LEU A 388 -24.78 -2.74 51.17
CA LEU A 388 -26.21 -3.13 51.11
C LEU A 388 -26.72 -3.66 52.46
N ALA A 389 -25.89 -4.36 53.24
CA ALA A 389 -26.26 -4.89 54.55
C ALA A 389 -26.23 -3.84 55.68
N GLN A 390 -25.48 -2.74 55.53
CA GLN A 390 -25.30 -1.69 56.54
C GLN A 390 -26.11 -0.43 56.22
N ASP A 391 -25.97 0.10 55.00
CA ASP A 391 -26.52 1.36 54.52
C ASP A 391 -27.88 1.17 53.79
N GLY A 392 -28.19 -0.07 53.37
CA GLY A 392 -29.41 -0.43 52.63
C GLY A 392 -29.39 -0.08 51.15
N HIS A 393 -28.35 0.61 50.68
CA HIS A 393 -28.11 0.96 49.28
C HIS A 393 -26.60 1.12 49.04
N LEU A 394 -26.17 1.17 47.78
CA LEU A 394 -24.77 1.48 47.46
C LEU A 394 -24.48 3.00 47.58
N PRO A 395 -23.28 3.43 48.00
CA PRO A 395 -22.91 4.85 48.05
C PRO A 395 -22.76 5.46 46.65
N GLU A 396 -23.44 6.57 46.40
CA GLU A 396 -23.46 7.25 45.09
C GLU A 396 -22.05 7.64 44.60
N ASP A 397 -21.19 8.17 45.48
CA ASP A 397 -19.81 8.55 45.13
C ASP A 397 -18.97 7.35 44.69
N TRP A 398 -19.22 6.15 45.23
CA TRP A 398 -18.47 4.95 44.85
C TRP A 398 -18.88 4.48 43.45
N ILE A 399 -20.17 4.52 43.14
CA ILE A 399 -20.72 4.17 41.82
C ILE A 399 -20.25 5.20 40.78
N ALA A 400 -20.41 6.50 41.06
CA ALA A 400 -20.04 7.58 40.17
C ALA A 400 -18.54 7.57 39.85
N SER A 401 -17.68 7.38 40.86
CA SER A 401 -16.23 7.22 40.67
C SER A 401 -15.89 5.95 39.87
N GLY A 402 -16.61 4.85 40.11
CA GLY A 402 -16.49 3.60 39.36
C GLY A 402 -16.79 3.76 37.87
N ILE A 403 -17.96 4.32 37.54
CA ILE A 403 -18.38 4.61 36.16
C ILE A 403 -17.42 5.61 35.51
N ALA A 404 -17.08 6.72 36.18
CA ALA A 404 -16.18 7.74 35.66
C ALA A 404 -14.79 7.19 35.32
N SER A 405 -14.24 6.29 36.15
CA SER A 405 -12.94 5.63 35.89
C SER A 405 -12.94 4.78 34.61
N CYS A 406 -14.09 4.27 34.20
CA CYS A 406 -14.26 3.49 32.97
C CYS A 406 -14.52 4.36 31.73
N ASN A 407 -14.90 5.63 31.89
CA ASN A 407 -15.48 6.48 30.85
C ASN A 407 -14.46 7.12 29.89
N SER A 408 -13.14 6.91 30.09
CA SER A 408 -12.11 7.41 29.18
C SER A 408 -12.01 6.56 27.91
N ILE A 409 -11.81 7.24 26.77
CA ILE A 409 -11.62 6.63 25.43
C ILE A 409 -10.14 6.57 25.00
N GLU A 410 -9.21 6.92 25.89
CA GLU A 410 -7.76 6.92 25.64
C GLU A 410 -7.12 5.53 25.87
N GLY A 411 -5.87 5.33 25.42
CA GLY A 411 -5.20 4.02 25.49
C GLY A 411 -5.54 3.10 24.32
N ASP A 412 -5.03 1.88 24.32
CA ASP A 412 -5.09 0.95 23.19
C ASP A 412 -6.32 0.03 23.20
N LEU A 413 -6.36 -0.92 22.26
CA LEU A 413 -7.44 -1.90 22.10
C LEU A 413 -7.67 -2.73 23.37
N ASP A 414 -6.61 -3.18 24.02
CA ASP A 414 -6.68 -3.98 25.25
C ASP A 414 -7.12 -3.12 26.45
N THR A 415 -6.66 -1.87 26.52
CA THR A 415 -7.12 -0.86 27.49
C THR A 415 -8.63 -0.62 27.37
N LEU A 416 -9.14 -0.41 26.15
CA LEU A 416 -10.57 -0.20 25.91
C LEU A 416 -11.38 -1.47 26.19
N MET A 417 -10.89 -2.66 25.85
CA MET A 417 -11.55 -3.92 26.23
C MET A 417 -11.60 -4.12 27.76
N ALA A 418 -10.55 -3.75 28.49
CA ALA A 418 -10.52 -3.82 29.95
C ALA A 418 -11.51 -2.84 30.61
N ARG A 419 -11.62 -1.61 30.09
CA ARG A 419 -12.67 -0.65 30.51
C ARG A 419 -14.06 -1.14 30.14
N LEU A 420 -14.25 -1.74 28.96
CA LEU A 420 -15.54 -2.29 28.51
C LEU A 420 -15.99 -3.48 29.38
N ALA A 421 -15.07 -4.33 29.82
CA ALA A 421 -15.36 -5.38 30.80
C ALA A 421 -15.74 -4.77 32.17
N SER A 422 -15.05 -3.71 32.59
CA SER A 422 -15.27 -3.05 33.88
C SER A 422 -16.59 -2.28 33.95
N ILE A 423 -16.96 -1.53 32.90
CA ILE A 423 -18.25 -0.81 32.85
C ILE A 423 -19.45 -1.76 32.77
N ARG A 424 -19.29 -2.96 32.18
CA ARG A 424 -20.37 -3.97 32.18
C ARG A 424 -20.67 -4.53 33.56
N VAL A 425 -19.70 -4.57 34.48
CA VAL A 425 -19.95 -4.88 35.90
C VAL A 425 -20.86 -3.81 36.51
N TRP A 426 -20.56 -2.53 36.28
CA TRP A 426 -21.41 -1.42 36.73
C TRP A 426 -22.78 -1.40 36.05
N SER A 427 -22.88 -1.76 34.77
CA SER A 427 -24.15 -1.85 34.04
C SER A 427 -25.05 -2.96 34.59
N PHE A 428 -24.49 -4.14 34.89
CA PHE A 428 -25.21 -5.21 35.58
C PHE A 428 -25.67 -4.79 36.99
N VAL A 429 -24.79 -4.17 37.76
CA VAL A 429 -25.10 -3.67 39.11
C VAL A 429 -26.18 -2.59 39.06
N ALA A 430 -26.14 -1.67 38.09
CA ALA A 430 -27.12 -0.59 37.91
C ALA A 430 -28.56 -1.09 37.66
N VAL A 431 -28.76 -2.26 37.05
CA VAL A 431 -30.10 -2.85 36.78
C VAL A 431 -30.80 -3.33 38.07
N ARG A 432 -30.08 -3.45 39.20
CA ARG A 432 -30.64 -3.75 40.53
C ARG A 432 -31.32 -2.52 41.12
N ASN A 433 -32.53 -2.19 40.66
CA ASN A 433 -33.30 -1.01 41.09
C ASN A 433 -33.38 -0.83 42.63
N ASP A 434 -33.40 -1.94 43.36
CA ASP A 434 -33.46 -2.07 44.82
C ASP A 434 -32.16 -1.70 45.55
N TRP A 435 -31.02 -1.58 44.84
CA TRP A 435 -29.70 -1.29 45.42
C TRP A 435 -29.34 0.21 45.43
N PHE A 436 -30.21 1.09 44.91
CA PHE A 436 -29.94 2.53 44.72
C PHE A 436 -31.10 3.40 45.21
N ARG A 437 -30.79 4.68 45.48
CA ARG A 437 -31.79 5.74 45.66
C ARG A 437 -32.35 6.25 44.32
N ASP A 438 -31.49 6.34 43.31
CA ASP A 438 -31.83 6.69 41.93
C ASP A 438 -31.13 5.72 40.96
N ALA A 439 -31.75 4.57 40.72
CA ALA A 439 -31.23 3.57 39.79
C ALA A 439 -31.30 4.05 38.33
N ALA A 440 -32.28 4.90 37.98
CA ALA A 440 -32.50 5.35 36.61
C ALA A 440 -31.34 6.23 36.11
N ARG A 441 -30.85 7.15 36.97
CA ARG A 441 -29.65 7.95 36.69
C ARG A 441 -28.42 7.07 36.45
N PHE A 442 -28.10 6.14 37.35
CA PHE A 442 -26.90 5.31 37.20
C PHE A 442 -26.99 4.30 36.06
N GLN A 443 -28.18 3.83 35.70
CA GLN A 443 -28.41 3.06 34.47
C GLN A 443 -28.10 3.90 33.22
N GLY A 444 -28.49 5.18 33.21
CA GLY A 444 -28.11 6.14 32.17
C GLY A 444 -26.60 6.37 32.10
N GLU A 445 -25.99 6.80 33.21
CA GLU A 445 -24.54 7.07 33.30
C GLU A 445 -23.69 5.85 32.87
N ALA A 446 -24.04 4.65 33.34
CA ALA A 446 -23.33 3.42 32.99
C ALA A 446 -23.49 3.05 31.50
N ARG A 447 -24.71 3.17 30.96
CA ARG A 447 -25.00 2.91 29.55
C ARG A 447 -24.27 3.87 28.63
N GLU A 448 -24.27 5.17 28.92
CA GLU A 448 -23.53 6.14 28.11
C GLU A 448 -22.02 5.89 28.13
N ALA A 449 -21.47 5.37 29.24
CA ALA A 449 -20.07 4.96 29.30
C ALA A 449 -19.81 3.65 28.52
N GLU A 450 -20.70 2.66 28.58
CA GLU A 450 -20.60 1.43 27.77
C GLU A 450 -20.68 1.77 26.27
N ASP A 451 -21.63 2.60 25.85
CA ASP A 451 -21.79 3.06 24.46
C ASP A 451 -20.55 3.85 23.98
N ARG A 452 -20.02 4.80 24.77
CA ARG A 452 -18.81 5.58 24.41
C ARG A 452 -17.56 4.72 24.25
N VAL A 453 -17.29 3.82 25.20
CA VAL A 453 -16.13 2.91 25.12
C VAL A 453 -16.32 1.90 23.98
N SER A 454 -17.55 1.45 23.73
CA SER A 454 -17.91 0.57 22.62
C SER A 454 -17.67 1.21 21.24
N ASP A 455 -18.00 2.49 21.07
CA ASP A 455 -17.80 3.20 19.81
C ASP A 455 -16.32 3.54 19.58
N ALA A 456 -15.61 4.04 20.59
CA ALA A 456 -14.16 4.24 20.50
C ALA A 456 -13.40 2.92 20.22
N LEU A 457 -13.88 1.79 20.74
CA LEU A 457 -13.36 0.46 20.42
C LEU A 457 -13.65 0.05 18.97
N HIS A 458 -14.85 0.35 18.45
CA HIS A 458 -15.17 0.13 17.03
C HIS A 458 -14.27 0.97 16.12
N GLU A 459 -14.12 2.28 16.40
CA GLU A 459 -13.26 3.18 15.62
C GLU A 459 -11.81 2.69 15.56
N ARG A 460 -11.24 2.28 16.71
CA ARG A 460 -9.86 1.74 16.76
C ARG A 460 -9.73 0.38 16.06
N LEU A 461 -10.75 -0.50 16.11
CA LEU A 461 -10.75 -1.73 15.32
C LEU A 461 -10.75 -1.41 13.82
N THR A 462 -11.66 -0.55 13.36
CA THR A 462 -11.80 -0.17 11.96
C THR A 462 -10.54 0.53 11.44
N ALA A 463 -10.01 1.53 12.14
CA ALA A 463 -8.78 2.22 11.76
C ALA A 463 -7.53 1.32 11.74
N ARG A 464 -7.51 0.24 12.53
CA ARG A 464 -6.39 -0.72 12.57
C ARG A 464 -6.53 -1.84 11.53
N PHE A 465 -7.74 -2.31 11.23
CA PHE A 465 -7.97 -3.55 10.46
C PHE A 465 -8.67 -3.34 9.11
N VAL A 466 -9.11 -2.12 8.79
CA VAL A 466 -9.77 -1.78 7.52
C VAL A 466 -9.05 -0.62 6.81
N ASP A 467 -8.41 -0.90 5.68
CA ASP A 467 -8.08 0.12 4.68
C ASP A 467 -9.19 0.19 3.64
N ARG A 468 -10.10 1.15 3.82
CA ARG A 468 -11.26 1.38 2.93
C ARG A 468 -10.85 1.64 1.48
N ARG A 469 -9.68 2.24 1.23
CA ARG A 469 -9.18 2.54 -0.13
C ARG A 469 -8.70 1.25 -0.80
N ALA A 470 -7.90 0.45 -0.10
CA ALA A 470 -7.40 -0.82 -0.61
C ALA A 470 -8.52 -1.85 -0.80
N ALA A 471 -9.45 -1.97 0.15
CA ALA A 471 -10.59 -2.89 0.05
C ALA A 471 -11.48 -2.57 -1.16
N HIS A 472 -11.88 -1.30 -1.33
CA HIS A 472 -12.71 -0.88 -2.47
C HIS A 472 -11.98 -1.05 -3.82
N LEU A 473 -10.67 -0.82 -3.87
CA LEU A 473 -9.85 -1.02 -5.08
C LEU A 473 -9.74 -2.50 -5.45
N MET A 474 -9.54 -3.40 -4.49
CA MET A 474 -9.46 -4.84 -4.75
C MET A 474 -10.80 -5.43 -5.18
N ARG A 475 -11.91 -4.99 -4.59
CA ARG A 475 -13.27 -5.40 -4.98
C ARG A 475 -13.53 -5.17 -6.47
N LYS A 476 -13.32 -3.94 -6.97
CA LYS A 476 -13.43 -3.61 -8.41
C LYS A 476 -12.33 -4.23 -9.30
N LEU A 477 -11.35 -4.95 -8.75
CA LEU A 477 -10.40 -5.77 -9.51
C LEU A 477 -10.85 -7.24 -9.63
N ASP A 478 -11.40 -7.81 -8.55
CA ASP A 478 -11.84 -9.21 -8.50
C ASP A 478 -13.26 -9.40 -9.11
N ASP A 479 -14.14 -8.38 -9.07
CA ASP A 479 -15.53 -8.44 -9.61
C ASP A 479 -15.63 -8.57 -11.15
N GLY A 480 -14.56 -8.29 -11.89
CA GLY A 480 -14.43 -8.58 -13.34
C GLY A 480 -15.23 -7.71 -14.32
N GLU A 481 -16.54 -7.56 -14.12
CA GLU A 481 -17.50 -7.07 -15.13
C GLU A 481 -18.28 -5.82 -14.69
N GLU A 482 -17.72 -4.63 -14.93
CA GLU A 482 -18.47 -3.44 -15.38
C GLU A 482 -17.51 -2.33 -15.87
N GLU A 483 -18.04 -1.24 -16.42
CA GLU A 483 -17.26 -0.11 -16.94
C GLU A 483 -16.80 0.82 -15.80
N LEU A 484 -15.51 0.71 -15.43
CA LEU A 484 -14.83 1.71 -14.61
C LEU A 484 -14.86 3.07 -15.32
N LEU A 485 -15.55 4.05 -14.74
CA LEU A 485 -15.63 5.41 -15.30
C LEU A 485 -14.29 6.13 -15.16
N SER A 486 -13.43 5.98 -16.17
CA SER A 486 -12.14 6.66 -16.27
C SER A 486 -12.22 7.89 -17.18
N ALA A 487 -11.84 9.05 -16.64
CA ALA A 487 -11.76 10.31 -17.38
C ALA A 487 -10.34 10.88 -17.29
N VAL A 488 -9.75 11.21 -18.44
CA VAL A 488 -8.51 12.00 -18.49
C VAL A 488 -8.89 13.47 -18.62
N THR A 489 -8.47 14.31 -17.67
CA THR A 489 -8.79 15.74 -17.69
C THR A 489 -8.02 16.45 -18.80
N ARG A 490 -8.45 17.67 -19.18
CA ARG A 490 -7.73 18.50 -20.15
C ARG A 490 -6.31 18.88 -19.72
N ARG A 491 -5.97 18.71 -18.43
CA ARG A 491 -4.62 18.90 -17.86
C ARG A 491 -3.78 17.62 -17.83
N GLY A 492 -4.34 16.51 -18.32
CA GLY A 492 -3.70 15.20 -18.28
C GLY A 492 -3.77 14.51 -16.92
N GLU A 493 -4.62 14.92 -15.98
CA GLU A 493 -4.86 14.13 -14.77
C GLU A 493 -5.69 12.89 -15.16
N VAL A 494 -5.22 11.70 -14.82
CA VAL A 494 -5.97 10.44 -15.02
C VAL A 494 -6.84 10.22 -13.79
N VAL A 495 -8.14 10.41 -13.94
CA VAL A 495 -9.13 10.23 -12.89
C VAL A 495 -9.91 8.95 -13.15
N VAL A 496 -10.07 8.11 -12.13
CA VAL A 496 -10.89 6.88 -12.18
C VAL A 496 -11.91 6.98 -11.05
N GLU A 497 -13.20 6.90 -11.38
CA GLU A 497 -14.29 6.98 -10.40
C GLU A 497 -14.18 8.22 -9.48
N GLY A 498 -13.87 9.38 -10.07
CA GLY A 498 -13.67 10.65 -9.34
C GLY A 498 -12.33 10.81 -8.62
N HIS A 499 -11.49 9.78 -8.54
CA HIS A 499 -10.22 9.81 -7.80
C HIS A 499 -9.00 9.98 -8.72
N PRO A 500 -8.05 10.88 -8.43
CA PRO A 500 -6.83 11.04 -9.22
C PRO A 500 -5.86 9.86 -9.01
N VAL A 501 -5.47 9.20 -10.10
CA VAL A 501 -4.55 8.05 -10.12
C VAL A 501 -3.13 8.46 -10.50
N GLY A 502 -2.99 9.56 -11.25
CA GLY A 502 -1.70 10.09 -11.72
C GLY A 502 -1.88 11.14 -12.82
N LYS A 503 -0.78 11.52 -13.48
CA LYS A 503 -0.75 12.48 -14.58
C LYS A 503 -0.13 11.84 -15.83
N ILE A 504 -0.66 12.13 -17.02
CA ILE A 504 -0.10 11.73 -18.31
C ILE A 504 0.52 12.92 -19.05
N SER A 505 1.85 12.99 -18.98
CA SER A 505 2.68 13.95 -19.73
C SER A 505 3.04 13.34 -21.09
N GLY A 506 2.49 13.91 -22.17
CA GLY A 506 2.64 13.38 -23.54
C GLY A 506 2.05 11.97 -23.64
N PHE A 507 2.94 10.96 -23.69
CA PHE A 507 2.62 9.52 -23.71
C PHE A 507 3.10 8.76 -22.47
N ASN A 508 3.78 9.42 -21.53
CA ASN A 508 4.26 8.82 -20.28
C ASN A 508 3.25 9.05 -19.16
N PHE A 509 3.09 8.08 -18.27
CA PHE A 509 2.21 8.16 -17.11
C PHE A 509 3.03 8.18 -15.81
N GLU A 510 2.80 9.22 -15.01
CA GLU A 510 3.39 9.44 -13.70
C GLU A 510 2.31 9.14 -12.64
N ALA A 511 2.50 8.08 -11.86
CA ALA A 511 1.52 7.68 -10.85
C ALA A 511 1.55 8.64 -9.65
N ALA A 512 0.37 8.98 -9.11
CA ALA A 512 0.24 9.79 -7.90
C ALA A 512 0.50 8.93 -6.64
N THR A 513 1.76 8.50 -6.45
CA THR A 513 2.20 7.78 -5.25
C THR A 513 2.88 8.71 -4.26
N GLU A 514 2.32 8.82 -3.06
CA GLU A 514 3.02 9.38 -1.89
C GLU A 514 4.19 8.48 -1.49
N ALA A 515 5.18 9.05 -0.79
CA ALA A 515 6.43 8.39 -0.43
C ALA A 515 6.24 7.33 0.67
N GLY A 516 5.73 6.16 0.28
CA GLY A 516 5.42 5.03 1.16
C GLY A 516 4.53 3.95 0.54
N ALA A 517 3.90 4.22 -0.62
CA ALA A 517 2.99 3.30 -1.30
C ALA A 517 3.62 1.92 -1.60
N GLY A 518 2.84 0.86 -1.39
CA GLY A 518 3.32 -0.53 -1.53
C GLY A 518 3.54 -0.96 -2.98
N GLU A 519 4.42 -1.94 -3.22
CA GLU A 519 4.71 -2.40 -4.58
C GLU A 519 3.46 -3.01 -5.26
N GLU A 520 2.58 -3.65 -4.49
CA GLU A 520 1.29 -4.20 -4.97
C GLU A 520 0.25 -3.10 -5.23
N GLU A 521 0.23 -2.03 -4.42
CA GLU A 521 -0.60 -0.84 -4.66
C GLU A 521 -0.18 -0.16 -5.98
N ARG A 522 1.13 0.04 -6.18
CA ARG A 522 1.67 0.55 -7.45
C ARG A 522 1.29 -0.32 -8.64
N LYS A 523 1.30 -1.66 -8.49
CA LYS A 523 0.83 -2.61 -9.51
C LYS A 523 -0.67 -2.50 -9.77
N ALA A 524 -1.50 -2.27 -8.75
CA ALA A 524 -2.94 -2.07 -8.90
C ALA A 524 -3.28 -0.73 -9.61
N LEU A 525 -2.65 0.37 -9.18
CA LEU A 525 -2.77 1.69 -9.82
C LEU A 525 -2.34 1.64 -11.30
N LEU A 526 -1.24 0.94 -11.62
CA LEU A 526 -0.80 0.74 -13.02
C LEU A 526 -1.78 -0.11 -13.84
N ARG A 527 -2.47 -1.10 -13.25
CA ARG A 527 -3.53 -1.86 -13.95
C ARG A 527 -4.73 -0.95 -14.26
N ALA A 528 -5.18 -0.14 -13.30
CA ALA A 528 -6.26 0.82 -13.50
C ALA A 528 -5.91 1.86 -14.59
N ALA A 529 -4.71 2.45 -14.51
CA ALA A 529 -4.19 3.39 -15.51
C ALA A 529 -4.08 2.76 -16.91
N ARG A 530 -3.63 1.50 -17.03
CA ARG A 530 -3.58 0.78 -18.32
C ARG A 530 -4.97 0.54 -18.93
N ARG A 531 -6.01 0.33 -18.11
CA ARG A 531 -7.40 0.21 -18.61
C ARG A 531 -7.92 1.59 -19.08
N ALA A 532 -7.71 2.64 -18.29
CA ALA A 532 -8.13 4.00 -18.59
C ALA A 532 -7.45 4.60 -19.85
N LEU A 533 -6.13 4.41 -19.98
CA LEU A 533 -5.35 5.02 -21.07
C LEU A 533 -5.51 4.30 -22.42
N LYS A 534 -6.14 3.12 -22.45
CA LYS A 534 -6.34 2.30 -23.66
C LYS A 534 -7.07 3.06 -24.79
N GLU A 535 -8.00 3.95 -24.44
CA GLU A 535 -8.82 4.71 -25.40
C GLU A 535 -8.27 6.12 -25.68
N GLU A 536 -7.62 6.74 -24.68
CA GLU A 536 -7.00 8.06 -24.83
C GLU A 536 -5.67 8.01 -25.62
N MET A 537 -4.91 6.91 -25.58
CA MET A 537 -3.66 6.78 -26.36
C MET A 537 -3.86 6.89 -27.88
N PRO A 538 -4.78 6.13 -28.53
CA PRO A 538 -5.11 6.32 -29.95
C PRO A 538 -5.48 7.76 -30.31
N ARG A 539 -6.25 8.43 -29.44
CA ARG A 539 -6.67 9.82 -29.61
C ARG A 539 -5.49 10.79 -29.55
N ARG A 540 -4.57 10.62 -28.59
CA ARG A 540 -3.35 11.44 -28.46
C ARG A 540 -2.41 11.27 -29.66
N VAL A 541 -2.28 10.06 -30.19
CA VAL A 541 -1.50 9.82 -31.43
C VAL A 541 -2.11 10.58 -32.61
N SER A 542 -3.43 10.52 -32.80
CA SER A 542 -4.09 11.27 -33.89
C SER A 542 -4.06 12.80 -33.68
N LEU A 543 -4.08 13.28 -32.44
CA LEU A 543 -3.86 14.71 -32.13
C LEU A 543 -2.43 15.16 -32.45
N LEU A 544 -1.43 14.31 -32.23
CA LEU A 544 -0.04 14.56 -32.60
C LEU A 544 0.15 14.59 -34.12
N GLU A 545 -0.48 13.68 -34.86
CA GLU A 545 -0.45 13.69 -36.33
C GLU A 545 -1.07 14.96 -36.91
N ALA A 546 -2.21 15.39 -36.37
CA ALA A 546 -2.90 16.63 -36.74
C ALA A 546 -2.26 17.91 -36.19
N SER A 547 -1.21 17.83 -35.37
CA SER A 547 -0.51 19.00 -34.86
C SER A 547 0.36 19.65 -35.93
N ASN A 548 0.35 20.99 -35.97
CA ASN A 548 1.20 21.78 -36.85
C ASN A 548 2.70 21.69 -36.46
N ASP A 549 3.59 22.04 -37.39
CA ASP A 549 5.05 21.96 -37.19
C ASP A 549 5.60 22.88 -36.07
N ASP A 550 4.83 23.86 -35.61
CA ASP A 550 5.15 24.80 -34.52
C ASP A 550 4.77 24.28 -33.12
N ALA A 551 3.97 23.22 -33.03
CA ALA A 551 3.66 22.54 -31.77
C ALA A 551 4.83 21.70 -31.22
N PHE A 552 5.91 21.54 -31.98
CA PHE A 552 7.05 20.69 -31.67
C PHE A 552 8.33 21.51 -31.43
N GLY A 553 9.14 21.08 -30.45
CA GLY A 553 10.41 21.74 -30.09
C GLY A 553 11.57 20.76 -29.94
N LEU A 554 12.80 21.30 -29.86
CA LEU A 554 14.00 20.56 -29.48
C LEU A 554 14.61 21.16 -28.20
N THR A 555 14.81 20.34 -27.17
CA THR A 555 15.53 20.75 -25.95
C THR A 555 17.05 20.78 -26.17
N PRO A 556 17.84 21.40 -25.28
CA PRO A 556 19.31 21.30 -25.31
C PRO A 556 19.86 19.87 -25.12
N LEU A 557 19.03 18.91 -24.73
CA LEU A 557 19.37 17.48 -24.61
C LEU A 557 18.81 16.64 -25.77
N GLN A 558 18.56 17.28 -26.92
CA GLN A 558 18.05 16.66 -28.15
C GLN A 558 16.79 15.81 -27.93
N ARG A 559 15.92 16.26 -27.00
CA ARG A 559 14.58 15.69 -26.79
C ARG A 559 13.59 16.47 -27.64
N VAL A 560 12.67 15.74 -28.26
CA VAL A 560 11.54 16.33 -28.99
C VAL A 560 10.41 16.56 -27.99
N THR A 561 10.02 17.81 -27.81
CA THR A 561 8.85 18.20 -27.03
C THR A 561 7.63 18.40 -27.92
N TRP A 562 6.44 18.16 -27.37
CA TRP A 562 5.16 18.45 -28.00
C TRP A 562 4.27 19.26 -27.05
N THR A 563 3.75 20.37 -27.57
CA THR A 563 2.77 21.22 -26.89
C THR A 563 1.37 20.76 -27.29
N LEU A 564 0.56 20.34 -26.33
CA LEU A 564 -0.81 19.92 -26.58
C LEU A 564 -1.66 21.06 -27.18
N PRO A 565 -2.49 20.81 -28.21
CA PRO A 565 -3.37 21.82 -28.78
C PRO A 565 -4.32 22.41 -27.72
N GLY A 566 -4.28 23.73 -27.54
CA GLY A 566 -5.05 24.45 -26.53
C GLY A 566 -4.32 24.75 -25.21
N SER A 567 -3.05 24.38 -25.06
CA SER A 567 -2.20 24.86 -23.97
C SER A 567 -2.01 26.38 -24.01
N PRO A 568 -1.75 27.05 -22.87
CA PRO A 568 -1.37 28.47 -22.82
C PRO A 568 -0.14 28.80 -23.67
N PRO A 569 0.05 30.05 -24.13
CA PRO A 569 1.24 30.43 -24.88
C PRO A 569 2.52 30.35 -24.02
N PRO A 570 3.70 30.11 -24.63
CA PRO A 570 4.96 29.92 -23.91
C PRO A 570 5.26 31.02 -22.89
N GLY A 571 5.66 30.61 -21.68
CA GLY A 571 5.91 31.53 -20.55
C GLY A 571 4.67 31.88 -19.71
N SER A 572 3.47 31.44 -20.09
CA SER A 572 2.27 31.60 -19.26
C SER A 572 2.16 30.51 -18.19
N PRO A 573 1.56 30.79 -17.01
CA PRO A 573 1.27 29.76 -16.01
C PRO A 573 0.43 28.62 -16.60
N GLY A 574 0.90 27.38 -16.44
CA GLY A 574 0.26 26.19 -17.02
C GLY A 574 0.61 25.89 -18.48
N HIS A 575 1.57 26.60 -19.09
CA HIS A 575 2.22 26.12 -20.32
C HIS A 575 3.15 24.95 -20.00
N GLU A 576 2.85 23.78 -20.55
CA GLU A 576 3.60 22.54 -20.33
C GLU A 576 3.78 21.81 -21.68
N ALA A 577 5.04 21.60 -22.08
CA ALA A 577 5.40 20.91 -23.31
C ALA A 577 6.08 19.57 -22.93
N ALA A 578 5.45 18.45 -23.30
CA ALA A 578 5.87 17.13 -22.85
C ALA A 578 6.97 16.55 -23.76
N GLU A 579 7.98 15.91 -23.18
CA GLU A 579 8.94 15.12 -23.97
C GLU A 579 8.28 13.84 -24.52
N ILE A 580 8.47 13.57 -25.80
CA ILE A 580 7.82 12.44 -26.50
C ILE A 580 8.79 11.59 -27.34
N ALA A 581 9.96 12.13 -27.70
CA ALA A 581 11.01 11.38 -28.40
C ALA A 581 12.40 11.93 -28.04
N ARG A 582 13.44 11.19 -28.40
CA ARG A 582 14.83 11.68 -28.45
C ARG A 582 15.38 11.55 -29.87
N LEU A 583 16.34 12.39 -30.21
CA LEU A 583 17.14 12.21 -31.41
C LEU A 583 18.30 11.22 -31.14
N LYS A 584 18.72 10.55 -32.20
CA LYS A 584 19.94 9.74 -32.29
C LYS A 584 20.74 10.17 -33.51
N ALA A 585 22.06 10.02 -33.45
CA ALA A 585 22.90 10.12 -34.64
C ALA A 585 22.42 9.13 -35.71
N GLY A 586 22.39 9.57 -36.96
CA GLY A 586 22.01 8.76 -38.12
C GLY A 586 23.17 8.59 -39.12
N PRO A 587 22.89 8.20 -40.37
CA PRO A 587 23.94 7.88 -41.36
C PRO A 587 24.75 9.11 -41.82
N SER A 588 24.27 10.33 -41.56
CA SER A 588 24.98 11.58 -41.82
C SER A 588 24.52 12.67 -40.85
N ALA A 589 25.34 13.72 -40.65
CA ALA A 589 25.06 14.78 -39.67
C ALA A 589 23.78 15.58 -39.98
N ASP A 590 23.32 15.60 -41.23
CA ASP A 590 22.07 16.20 -41.68
C ASP A 590 20.86 15.24 -41.65
N LYS A 591 21.04 13.98 -41.21
CA LYS A 591 19.99 12.94 -41.17
C LYS A 591 19.91 12.25 -39.80
N PRO A 592 19.59 12.97 -38.72
CA PRO A 592 19.32 12.37 -37.40
C PRO A 592 18.13 11.43 -37.44
N LEU A 593 18.16 10.41 -36.58
CA LEU A 593 17.05 9.47 -36.39
C LEU A 593 16.17 9.90 -35.20
N VAL A 594 14.85 9.80 -35.34
CA VAL A 594 13.92 10.02 -34.23
C VAL A 594 13.56 8.69 -33.57
N GLU A 595 13.66 8.63 -32.24
CA GLU A 595 13.26 7.48 -31.42
C GLU A 595 12.23 7.95 -30.38
N PRO A 596 10.94 7.58 -30.52
CA PRO A 596 9.91 7.85 -29.50
C PRO A 596 10.31 7.27 -28.14
N LEU A 597 9.90 7.95 -27.06
CA LEU A 597 10.15 7.45 -25.71
C LEU A 597 9.39 6.14 -25.46
N ASN A 598 9.97 5.27 -24.62
CA ASN A 598 9.41 3.97 -24.28
C ASN A 598 8.22 4.12 -23.31
N SER A 599 7.04 4.41 -23.86
CA SER A 599 5.78 4.27 -23.14
C SER A 599 5.32 2.80 -23.12
N GLU A 600 4.87 2.33 -21.95
CA GLU A 600 4.21 1.02 -21.80
C GLU A 600 2.82 0.95 -22.45
N PHE A 601 2.27 2.12 -22.80
CA PHE A 601 0.88 2.29 -23.22
C PHE A 601 0.73 2.50 -24.74
N LEU A 602 1.85 2.67 -25.46
CA LEU A 602 1.89 2.77 -26.92
C LEU A 602 2.24 1.41 -27.56
N ASP A 603 1.34 0.90 -28.39
CA ASP A 603 1.62 -0.26 -29.24
C ASP A 603 2.66 0.05 -30.34
N SER A 604 3.11 -0.98 -31.06
CA SER A 604 4.16 -0.85 -32.09
C SER A 604 3.72 -0.01 -33.31
N ALA A 605 2.45 -0.05 -33.71
CA ALA A 605 1.93 0.72 -34.84
C ALA A 605 1.71 2.19 -34.47
N GLN A 606 1.22 2.46 -33.26
CA GLN A 606 1.12 3.81 -32.68
C GLN A 606 2.51 4.45 -32.55
N ARG A 607 3.50 3.70 -32.06
CA ARG A 607 4.88 4.18 -31.91
C ARG A 607 5.52 4.50 -33.26
N GLU A 608 5.26 3.68 -34.28
CA GLU A 608 5.74 3.93 -35.64
C GLU A 608 5.06 5.14 -36.30
N ARG A 609 3.75 5.35 -36.08
CA ARG A 609 3.02 6.56 -36.49
C ARG A 609 3.62 7.83 -35.88
N VAL A 610 3.87 7.84 -34.57
CA VAL A 610 4.56 8.96 -33.87
C VAL A 610 5.96 9.16 -34.45
N ARG A 611 6.74 8.08 -34.63
CA ARG A 611 8.08 8.16 -35.25
C ARG A 611 8.04 8.81 -36.63
N ALA A 612 7.07 8.42 -37.48
CA ALA A 612 6.92 8.93 -38.84
C ALA A 612 6.58 10.43 -38.85
N ARG A 613 5.55 10.89 -38.11
CA ARG A 613 5.16 12.32 -38.07
C ARG A 613 6.31 13.21 -37.61
N LEU A 614 7.06 12.77 -36.59
CA LEU A 614 8.21 13.51 -36.06
C LEU A 614 9.42 13.47 -36.99
N ALA A 615 9.65 12.37 -37.71
CA ALA A 615 10.70 12.30 -38.72
C ALA A 615 10.41 13.28 -39.87
N THR A 616 9.18 13.33 -40.38
CA THR A 616 8.77 14.31 -41.41
C THR A 616 8.87 15.75 -40.93
N TRP A 617 8.51 16.04 -39.67
CA TRP A 617 8.72 17.36 -39.05
C TRP A 617 10.21 17.75 -39.02
N LEU A 618 11.06 16.82 -38.58
CA LEU A 618 12.50 17.06 -38.44
C LEU A 618 13.17 17.22 -39.80
N GLU A 619 12.83 16.38 -40.78
CA GLU A 619 13.28 16.51 -42.17
C GLU A 619 12.86 17.86 -42.78
N ASN A 620 11.60 18.25 -42.62
CA ASN A 620 11.11 19.56 -43.06
C ASN A 620 11.86 20.71 -42.37
N THR A 621 12.15 20.59 -41.08
CA THR A 621 12.88 21.61 -40.30
C THR A 621 14.33 21.73 -40.74
N ILE A 622 15.01 20.60 -40.95
CA ILE A 622 16.39 20.55 -41.47
C ILE A 622 16.43 21.15 -42.88
N LYS A 623 15.53 20.71 -43.77
CA LYS A 623 15.44 21.23 -45.14
C LYS A 623 15.19 22.73 -45.20
N LYS A 624 14.25 23.26 -44.40
CA LYS A 624 13.98 24.71 -44.28
C LYS A 624 15.23 25.51 -43.85
N ALA A 625 16.11 24.94 -43.02
CA ALA A 625 17.32 25.61 -42.55
C ALA A 625 18.57 25.37 -43.42
N MET A 626 18.65 24.23 -44.12
CA MET A 626 19.74 23.82 -44.99
C MET A 626 19.51 24.21 -46.47
N ALA A 627 18.35 24.75 -46.82
CA ALA A 627 18.02 25.21 -48.17
C ALA A 627 19.08 26.11 -48.86
N PRO A 628 19.83 27.00 -48.15
CA PRO A 628 20.93 27.74 -48.78
C PRO A 628 22.06 26.84 -49.29
N LEU A 629 22.34 25.73 -48.59
CA LEU A 629 23.33 24.73 -48.99
C LEU A 629 22.81 23.87 -50.15
N GLU A 630 21.56 23.39 -50.09
CA GLU A 630 20.94 22.64 -51.20
C GLU A 630 20.90 23.46 -52.50
N ALA A 631 20.66 24.78 -52.40
CA ALA A 631 20.70 25.71 -53.52
C ALA A 631 22.13 25.93 -54.07
N ALA A 632 23.17 25.81 -53.24
CA ALA A 632 24.56 25.87 -53.68
C ALA A 632 25.01 24.55 -54.32
N GLU A 633 24.59 23.40 -53.79
CA GLU A 633 24.79 22.07 -54.39
C GLU A 633 24.12 21.96 -55.76
N THR A 634 22.88 22.44 -55.89
CA THR A 634 22.14 22.42 -57.16
C THR A 634 22.85 23.24 -58.24
N LYS A 635 23.37 24.44 -57.89
CA LYS A 635 24.18 25.26 -58.81
C LYS A 635 25.55 24.66 -59.13
N ALA A 636 26.05 23.76 -58.30
CA ALA A 636 27.30 23.03 -58.50
C ALA A 636 27.12 21.68 -59.22
N ALA A 637 25.89 21.28 -59.55
CA ALA A 637 25.59 19.95 -60.08
C ALA A 637 26.34 19.64 -61.39
N GLU A 638 26.44 20.62 -62.30
CA GLU A 638 27.08 20.45 -63.62
C GLU A 638 28.62 20.49 -63.55
N ASP A 639 29.20 21.15 -62.53
CA ASP A 639 30.65 21.37 -62.42
C ASP A 639 31.31 20.40 -61.43
N SER A 640 32.00 19.39 -61.96
CA SER A 640 32.70 18.37 -61.16
C SER A 640 33.77 18.94 -60.21
N SER A 641 34.35 20.12 -60.50
CA SER A 641 35.35 20.77 -59.62
C SER A 641 34.75 21.36 -58.35
N LEU A 642 33.42 21.60 -58.32
CA LEU A 642 32.73 22.17 -57.16
C LEU A 642 32.15 21.10 -56.24
N ARG A 643 31.72 19.95 -56.79
CA ARG A 643 31.01 18.88 -56.05
C ARG A 643 31.74 18.42 -54.78
N GLY A 644 33.06 18.21 -54.83
CA GLY A 644 33.84 17.75 -53.67
C GLY A 644 33.90 18.77 -52.52
N HIS A 645 33.98 20.06 -52.83
CA HIS A 645 33.95 21.12 -51.83
C HIS A 645 32.55 21.28 -51.20
N LEU A 646 31.50 21.07 -51.99
CA LEU A 646 30.11 21.13 -51.52
C LEU A 646 29.73 19.92 -50.67
N PHE A 647 30.20 18.73 -51.02
CA PHE A 647 30.09 17.52 -50.19
C PHE A 647 30.74 17.72 -48.81
N ARG A 648 32.00 18.19 -48.78
CA ARG A 648 32.71 18.51 -47.52
C ARG A 648 32.01 19.62 -46.73
N LEU A 649 31.40 20.60 -47.39
CA LEU A 649 30.53 21.57 -46.73
C LEU A 649 29.29 20.93 -46.11
N ARG A 650 28.65 19.95 -46.77
CA ARG A 650 27.46 19.25 -46.24
C ARG A 650 27.78 18.37 -45.05
N GLU A 651 28.90 17.65 -45.05
CA GLU A 651 29.42 16.92 -43.87
C GLU A 651 29.62 17.86 -42.67
N TYR A 652 30.10 19.08 -42.90
CA TYR A 652 30.34 20.11 -41.88
C TYR A 652 29.17 21.11 -41.72
N LEU A 653 27.97 20.73 -42.16
CA LEU A 653 26.73 21.50 -41.99
C LEU A 653 26.80 22.96 -42.50
N GLY A 654 27.63 23.23 -43.52
CA GLY A 654 27.77 24.53 -44.19
C GLY A 654 29.01 25.37 -43.83
N LEU A 655 29.93 24.88 -42.99
CA LEU A 655 31.15 25.58 -42.58
C LEU A 655 32.26 24.60 -42.22
N VAL A 656 33.31 24.52 -43.04
CA VAL A 656 34.53 23.75 -42.77
C VAL A 656 35.59 24.70 -42.19
N PRO A 657 36.01 24.54 -40.91
CA PRO A 657 37.11 25.33 -40.35
C PRO A 657 38.46 24.99 -41.00
N GLY A 658 39.32 26.00 -41.17
CA GLY A 658 40.65 25.88 -41.78
C GLY A 658 40.86 26.79 -42.99
N GLY A 659 42.10 27.21 -43.22
CA GLY A 659 42.43 28.14 -44.30
C GLY A 659 42.46 27.48 -45.68
N THR A 660 41.75 28.08 -46.64
CA THR A 660 41.57 27.51 -48.00
C THR A 660 42.73 27.82 -48.96
N GLU A 661 43.70 28.61 -48.53
CA GLU A 661 44.73 29.20 -49.40
C GLU A 661 45.65 28.17 -50.08
N ARG A 662 45.84 26.99 -49.45
CA ARG A 662 46.66 25.89 -49.99
C ARG A 662 45.86 24.89 -50.84
N GLU A 663 44.53 24.89 -50.75
CA GLU A 663 43.65 23.91 -51.40
C GLU A 663 42.88 24.49 -52.60
N ILE A 664 42.63 25.81 -52.64
CA ILE A 664 41.66 26.41 -53.57
C ILE A 664 42.31 27.52 -54.42
N THR A 665 42.37 27.28 -55.74
CA THR A 665 42.95 28.20 -56.75
C THR A 665 42.12 29.49 -56.91
N PRO A 666 42.66 30.55 -57.52
CA PRO A 666 41.91 31.80 -57.77
C PRO A 666 40.63 31.59 -58.60
N GLU A 667 40.69 30.72 -59.61
CA GLU A 667 39.59 30.41 -60.53
C GLU A 667 38.50 29.63 -59.81
N LEU A 668 38.89 28.63 -59.01
CA LEU A 668 37.96 27.84 -58.20
C LEU A 668 37.31 28.68 -57.09
N ARG A 669 38.07 29.61 -56.49
CA ARG A 669 37.56 30.61 -55.54
C ARG A 669 36.53 31.54 -56.21
N ALA A 670 36.71 31.91 -57.48
CA ALA A 670 35.74 32.70 -58.22
C ALA A 670 34.45 31.90 -58.52
N LYS A 671 34.56 30.64 -58.95
CA LYS A 671 33.40 29.73 -59.14
C LYS A 671 32.60 29.56 -57.83
N LEU A 672 33.28 29.21 -56.73
CA LEU A 672 32.68 29.07 -55.39
C LEU A 672 31.99 30.37 -54.95
N LYS A 673 32.61 31.54 -55.21
CA LYS A 673 32.02 32.86 -54.93
C LYS A 673 30.69 33.06 -55.67
N GLY A 674 30.59 32.62 -56.92
CA GLY A 674 29.39 32.73 -57.77
C GLY A 674 28.19 31.92 -57.27
N ILE A 675 28.41 30.72 -56.73
CA ILE A 675 27.34 29.91 -56.12
C ILE A 675 26.99 30.33 -54.67
N GLY A 676 27.71 31.31 -54.11
CA GLY A 676 27.45 31.90 -52.79
C GLY A 676 28.44 31.51 -51.69
N VAL A 677 29.22 30.44 -51.91
CA VAL A 677 30.25 29.95 -50.98
C VAL A 677 31.41 30.95 -50.86
N ARG A 678 32.12 30.94 -49.73
CA ARG A 678 33.31 31.75 -49.46
C ARG A 678 34.46 30.84 -49.05
N ALA A 679 35.52 30.85 -49.86
CA ALA A 679 36.79 30.19 -49.58
C ALA A 679 37.78 31.23 -49.04
N GLY A 680 37.86 31.32 -47.70
CA GLY A 680 38.60 32.35 -46.97
C GLY A 680 39.88 31.85 -46.29
N ARG A 681 40.41 32.68 -45.39
CA ARG A 681 41.65 32.42 -44.62
C ARG A 681 41.41 31.55 -43.38
N PHE A 682 40.20 31.55 -42.83
CA PHE A 682 39.83 30.84 -41.60
C PHE A 682 38.83 29.71 -41.83
N ALA A 683 38.03 29.77 -42.91
CA ALA A 683 37.11 28.69 -43.27
C ALA A 683 36.77 28.63 -44.78
N LEU A 684 36.28 27.46 -45.21
CA LEU A 684 35.37 27.33 -46.36
C LEU A 684 33.94 27.32 -45.82
N TYR A 685 33.10 28.31 -46.17
CA TYR A 685 31.78 28.45 -45.56
C TYR A 685 30.74 29.09 -46.48
N LEU A 686 29.46 28.91 -46.14
CA LEU A 686 28.34 29.60 -46.77
C LEU A 686 27.77 30.66 -45.78
N PRO A 687 27.85 31.97 -46.07
CA PRO A 687 27.48 33.03 -45.12
C PRO A 687 26.05 32.95 -44.58
N GLU A 688 25.10 32.42 -45.36
CA GLU A 688 23.72 32.19 -44.93
C GLU A 688 23.62 31.24 -43.72
N MET A 689 24.57 30.31 -43.58
CA MET A 689 24.60 29.30 -42.50
C MET A 689 25.11 29.88 -41.17
N LEU A 690 25.55 31.14 -41.16
CA LEU A 690 25.85 31.92 -39.95
C LEU A 690 24.62 32.68 -39.41
N LYS A 691 23.48 32.66 -40.10
CA LYS A 691 22.24 33.30 -39.60
C LYS A 691 21.67 32.52 -38.39
N PRO A 692 20.97 33.18 -37.45
CA PRO A 692 20.58 32.54 -36.18
C PRO A 692 19.75 31.25 -36.32
N ARG A 693 18.84 31.16 -37.30
CA ARG A 693 18.01 29.96 -37.53
C ARG A 693 18.86 28.75 -37.99
N PRO A 694 19.66 28.83 -39.08
CA PRO A 694 20.65 27.80 -39.38
C PRO A 694 21.60 27.52 -38.21
N MET A 695 22.14 28.54 -37.53
CA MET A 695 23.09 28.35 -36.43
C MET A 695 22.52 27.49 -35.29
N ALA A 696 21.27 27.74 -34.88
CA ALA A 696 20.61 26.97 -33.83
C ALA A 696 20.45 25.48 -34.19
N LEU A 697 20.08 25.17 -35.43
CA LEU A 697 20.01 23.79 -35.90
C LEU A 697 21.41 23.16 -36.04
N ARG A 698 22.40 23.91 -36.54
CA ARG A 698 23.78 23.42 -36.67
C ARG A 698 24.36 23.05 -35.29
N ALA A 699 24.06 23.84 -34.25
CA ALA A 699 24.44 23.52 -32.88
C ALA A 699 23.72 22.27 -32.33
N GLN A 700 22.41 22.11 -32.59
CA GLN A 700 21.65 20.90 -32.25
C GLN A 700 22.25 19.63 -32.89
N LEU A 701 22.50 19.66 -34.20
CA LEU A 701 23.04 18.53 -34.95
C LEU A 701 24.51 18.23 -34.60
N TRP A 702 25.34 19.26 -34.39
CA TRP A 702 26.72 19.09 -33.94
C TRP A 702 26.77 18.46 -32.54
N ALA A 703 25.96 18.96 -31.60
CA ALA A 703 25.95 18.45 -30.23
C ALA A 703 25.41 17.02 -30.15
N LEU A 704 24.46 16.65 -31.02
CA LEU A 704 23.99 15.27 -31.19
C LEU A 704 25.11 14.33 -31.67
N ALA A 705 25.94 14.76 -32.62
CA ALA A 705 27.08 13.99 -33.11
C ALA A 705 28.26 13.95 -32.12
N ALA A 706 28.35 14.92 -31.22
CA ALA A 706 29.34 15.00 -30.14
C ALA A 706 28.82 14.46 -28.78
N GLU A 707 27.67 13.77 -28.77
CA GLU A 707 26.98 13.22 -27.58
C GLU A 707 26.91 14.19 -26.37
N SER A 708 26.66 15.47 -26.64
CA SER A 708 26.75 16.56 -25.67
C SER A 708 25.46 17.40 -25.61
N ALA A 709 25.24 18.09 -24.49
CA ALA A 709 24.21 19.11 -24.41
C ALA A 709 24.55 20.29 -25.32
N VAL A 710 23.55 20.86 -26.00
CA VAL A 710 23.74 22.02 -26.90
C VAL A 710 24.28 23.21 -26.11
N PRO A 711 25.49 23.71 -26.39
CA PRO A 711 26.04 24.87 -25.69
C PRO A 711 25.22 26.13 -25.99
N PRO A 712 25.07 27.05 -25.03
CA PRO A 712 24.30 28.28 -25.24
C PRO A 712 24.93 29.13 -26.36
N LEU A 713 24.13 29.43 -27.38
CA LEU A 713 24.54 30.29 -28.49
C LEU A 713 24.41 31.79 -28.12
N PRO A 714 25.26 32.67 -28.69
CA PRO A 714 25.15 34.11 -28.44
C PRO A 714 23.92 34.73 -29.10
N VAL A 715 23.49 35.88 -28.58
CA VAL A 715 22.38 36.65 -29.17
C VAL A 715 22.71 37.04 -30.61
N GLY A 716 21.73 36.85 -31.51
CA GLY A 716 21.89 37.13 -32.94
C GLY A 716 22.25 38.59 -33.22
N GLY A 717 23.31 38.80 -34.00
CA GLY A 717 23.82 40.12 -34.38
C GLY A 717 25.20 40.45 -33.78
N LEU A 718 25.55 39.87 -32.62
CA LEU A 718 26.85 40.07 -31.98
C LEU A 718 28.02 39.76 -32.93
N VAL A 719 29.04 40.62 -32.91
CA VAL A 719 30.24 40.53 -33.75
C VAL A 719 31.41 39.91 -33.00
N SER A 720 31.52 40.21 -31.71
CA SER A 720 32.52 39.70 -30.77
C SER A 720 31.84 39.16 -29.52
N ILE A 721 32.49 38.20 -28.86
CA ILE A 721 32.11 37.66 -27.55
C ILE A 721 33.36 37.30 -26.74
N THR A 722 33.28 37.33 -25.41
CA THR A 722 34.28 36.66 -24.55
C THR A 722 34.14 35.13 -24.73
N PRO A 723 35.24 34.34 -24.79
CA PRO A 723 35.18 32.88 -24.89
C PRO A 723 34.38 32.25 -23.73
N PRO A 724 33.27 31.54 -23.99
CA PRO A 724 32.52 30.87 -22.92
C PRO A 724 33.29 29.65 -22.38
N SER A 725 33.43 29.57 -21.06
CA SER A 725 34.15 28.47 -20.38
C SER A 725 33.47 27.10 -20.50
N ASN A 726 32.22 27.05 -20.97
CA ASN A 726 31.41 25.84 -21.11
C ASN A 726 31.26 25.35 -22.57
N TRP A 727 31.98 25.93 -23.53
CA TRP A 727 31.94 25.49 -24.93
C TRP A 727 32.94 24.33 -25.17
N PRO A 728 32.48 23.17 -25.70
CA PRO A 728 33.37 22.06 -26.04
C PRO A 728 34.43 22.41 -27.09
N ALA A 729 35.55 21.67 -27.08
CA ALA A 729 36.62 21.82 -28.06
C ALA A 729 36.09 21.71 -29.50
N GLY A 730 36.46 22.66 -30.36
CA GLY A 730 36.03 22.73 -31.76
C GLY A 730 34.64 23.34 -32.01
N PHE A 731 33.75 23.41 -31.02
CA PHE A 731 32.39 23.97 -31.17
C PHE A 731 32.42 25.42 -31.68
N ALA A 732 33.28 26.26 -31.10
CA ALA A 732 33.45 27.66 -31.49
C ALA A 732 33.72 27.82 -33.01
N ALA A 733 34.71 27.09 -33.53
CA ALA A 733 35.10 27.14 -34.93
C ALA A 733 34.00 26.63 -35.86
N GLN A 734 33.33 25.53 -35.49
CA GLN A 734 32.20 24.97 -36.25
C GLN A 734 30.99 25.92 -36.29
N MET A 735 30.76 26.69 -35.21
CA MET A 735 29.75 27.76 -35.15
C MET A 735 30.24 29.10 -35.72
N GLY A 736 31.40 29.15 -36.37
CA GLY A 736 31.89 30.35 -37.06
C GLY A 736 32.42 31.45 -36.14
N TRP A 737 33.05 31.07 -35.03
CA TRP A 737 33.77 31.98 -34.13
C TRP A 737 35.29 31.74 -34.23
N VAL A 738 36.04 32.81 -34.51
CA VAL A 738 37.51 32.81 -34.63
C VAL A 738 38.09 33.40 -33.35
N LEU A 739 38.93 32.64 -32.63
CA LEU A 739 39.61 33.12 -31.42
C LEU A 739 40.62 34.22 -31.77
N ALA A 740 40.53 35.36 -31.10
CA ALA A 740 41.22 36.60 -31.44
C ALA A 740 41.82 37.29 -30.20
N GLY A 741 42.70 36.58 -29.48
CA GLY A 741 43.15 36.97 -28.14
C GLY A 741 42.11 36.58 -27.09
N GLU A 742 41.75 37.51 -26.21
CA GLU A 742 40.77 37.30 -25.13
C GLU A 742 39.30 37.37 -25.58
N VAL A 743 39.05 37.53 -26.88
CA VAL A 743 37.73 37.58 -27.51
C VAL A 743 37.64 36.57 -28.66
N MET A 744 36.44 36.17 -29.03
CA MET A 744 36.16 35.47 -30.30
C MET A 744 35.35 36.37 -31.21
N ILE A 745 35.71 36.39 -32.50
CA ILE A 745 35.13 37.28 -33.52
C ILE A 745 34.40 36.43 -34.56
N ARG A 746 33.22 36.89 -35.01
CA ARG A 746 32.38 36.18 -35.96
C ARG A 746 33.05 36.09 -37.34
N LEU A 747 33.01 34.91 -37.94
CA LEU A 747 33.78 34.53 -39.14
C LEU A 747 33.58 35.47 -40.34
N ASP A 748 32.35 35.91 -40.62
CA ASP A 748 32.04 36.82 -41.74
C ASP A 748 32.69 38.20 -41.60
N VAL A 749 33.02 38.60 -40.37
CA VAL A 749 33.72 39.85 -40.03
C VAL A 749 35.22 39.64 -40.02
N ALA A 750 35.70 38.56 -39.40
CA ALA A 750 37.12 38.18 -39.37
C ALA A 750 37.69 38.04 -40.79
N GLU A 751 37.01 37.32 -41.68
CA GLU A 751 37.39 37.14 -43.09
C GLU A 751 37.39 38.46 -43.88
N ARG A 752 36.44 39.36 -43.59
CA ARG A 752 36.29 40.65 -44.27
C ARG A 752 37.42 41.59 -43.92
N VAL A 753 37.70 41.75 -42.63
CA VAL A 753 38.80 42.58 -42.12
C VAL A 753 40.16 41.99 -42.52
N ALA A 754 40.34 40.68 -42.42
CA ALA A 754 41.59 40.04 -42.87
C ALA A 754 41.82 40.18 -44.39
N GLY A 755 40.76 40.10 -45.21
CA GLY A 755 40.85 40.33 -46.66
C GLY A 755 41.16 41.78 -47.03
N GLU A 756 40.58 42.74 -46.32
CA GLU A 756 40.83 44.18 -46.48
C GLU A 756 42.27 44.54 -46.08
N LEU A 757 42.68 44.17 -44.87
CA LEU A 757 44.05 44.39 -44.38
C LEU A 757 45.08 43.64 -45.26
N GLY A 758 44.78 42.41 -45.68
CA GLY A 758 45.63 41.62 -46.58
C GLY A 758 45.73 42.17 -48.01
N HIS A 759 44.82 43.05 -48.42
CA HIS A 759 44.97 43.85 -49.63
C HIS A 759 45.86 45.07 -49.38
N LEU A 760 45.57 45.85 -48.33
CA LEU A 760 46.31 47.06 -47.96
C LEU A 760 47.79 46.77 -47.68
N THR A 761 48.10 45.77 -46.86
CA THR A 761 49.48 45.46 -46.43
C THR A 761 50.24 44.55 -47.40
N ARG A 762 49.78 44.39 -48.65
CA ARG A 762 50.35 43.42 -49.61
C ARG A 762 51.76 43.80 -50.09
N ARG A 763 52.08 45.09 -50.13
CA ARG A 763 53.36 45.62 -50.65
C ARG A 763 54.27 46.21 -49.57
N ALA A 764 53.69 46.86 -48.58
CA ALA A 764 54.36 47.55 -47.48
C ALA A 764 53.40 47.60 -46.27
N PRO A 765 53.85 48.01 -45.07
CA PRO A 765 52.94 48.44 -44.00
C PRO A 765 52.00 49.55 -44.49
N ALA A 766 50.75 49.55 -44.04
CA ALA A 766 49.73 50.51 -44.41
C ALA A 766 49.15 51.19 -43.16
N LEU A 767 48.48 52.34 -43.33
CA LEU A 767 47.78 53.01 -42.24
C LEU A 767 46.56 52.18 -41.81
N LEU A 768 46.37 51.97 -40.51
CA LEU A 768 45.24 51.21 -39.98
C LEU A 768 43.95 52.07 -40.07
N PRO A 769 42.86 51.60 -40.71
CA PRO A 769 41.60 52.33 -40.72
C PRO A 769 41.06 52.50 -39.30
N GLY A 770 40.69 53.73 -38.92
CA GLY A 770 40.36 54.07 -37.53
C GLY A 770 39.13 53.37 -36.95
N ASP A 771 38.28 52.79 -37.79
CA ASP A 771 37.06 52.08 -37.40
C ASP A 771 37.23 50.56 -37.26
N ILE A 772 38.41 49.99 -37.52
CA ILE A 772 38.65 48.53 -37.42
C ILE A 772 38.29 47.98 -36.02
N ALA A 773 38.58 48.71 -34.93
CA ALA A 773 38.19 48.29 -33.58
C ALA A 773 36.67 48.16 -33.44
N SER A 774 35.91 49.12 -33.99
CA SER A 774 34.44 49.09 -34.02
C SER A 774 33.91 47.97 -34.93
N ARG A 775 34.49 47.78 -36.12
CA ARG A 775 34.13 46.69 -37.05
C ARG A 775 34.37 45.31 -36.46
N LEU A 776 35.40 45.14 -35.64
CA LEU A 776 35.72 43.89 -34.93
C LEU A 776 34.97 43.74 -33.59
N GLY A 777 34.30 44.79 -33.10
CA GLY A 777 33.62 44.80 -31.81
C GLY A 777 34.56 44.72 -30.60
N VAL A 778 35.77 45.29 -30.68
CA VAL A 778 36.81 45.17 -29.63
C VAL A 778 37.15 46.53 -29.02
N LYS A 779 37.53 46.53 -27.73
CA LYS A 779 38.17 47.70 -27.10
C LYS A 779 39.55 47.94 -27.70
N ALA A 780 40.06 49.17 -27.57
CA ALA A 780 41.39 49.56 -28.08
C ALA A 780 42.52 48.65 -27.55
N GLU A 781 42.48 48.27 -26.28
CA GLU A 781 43.43 47.36 -25.63
C GLU A 781 43.50 45.98 -26.32
N ALA A 782 42.34 45.44 -26.70
CA ALA A 782 42.21 44.12 -27.33
C ALA A 782 42.49 44.14 -28.85
N LEU A 783 42.69 45.31 -29.45
CA LEU A 783 42.89 45.47 -30.90
C LEU A 783 44.18 44.80 -31.39
N ALA A 784 45.31 44.98 -30.68
CA ALA A 784 46.59 44.39 -31.09
C ALA A 784 46.60 42.84 -30.97
N PRO A 785 46.10 42.22 -29.88
CA PRO A 785 45.86 40.77 -29.83
C PRO A 785 44.94 40.25 -30.94
N ALA A 786 43.81 40.94 -31.21
CA ALA A 786 42.87 40.53 -32.24
C ALA A 786 43.49 40.57 -33.65
N LEU A 787 44.20 41.66 -34.00
CA LEU A 787 44.94 41.75 -35.26
C LEU A 787 46.01 40.65 -35.38
N THR A 788 46.72 40.36 -34.29
CA THR A 788 47.77 39.32 -34.24
C THR A 788 47.23 37.93 -34.57
N ALA A 789 46.03 37.59 -34.07
CA ALA A 789 45.34 36.36 -34.39
C ALA A 789 44.78 36.33 -35.83
N LEU A 790 44.34 37.47 -36.37
CA LEU A 790 43.95 37.60 -37.79
C LEU A 790 45.15 37.55 -38.76
N GLY A 791 46.38 37.49 -38.25
CA GLY A 791 47.62 37.36 -39.02
C GLY A 791 48.28 38.68 -39.41
N PHE A 792 48.02 39.76 -38.66
CA PHE A 792 48.58 41.10 -38.86
C PHE A 792 49.25 41.59 -37.59
N ARG A 793 50.36 42.32 -37.69
CA ARG A 793 50.95 43.03 -36.55
C ARG A 793 50.58 44.50 -36.60
N LEU A 794 50.17 45.04 -35.45
CA LEU A 794 50.15 46.48 -35.23
C LEU A 794 51.60 46.96 -35.09
N LEU A 795 51.91 48.07 -35.74
CA LEU A 795 53.15 48.81 -35.57
C LEU A 795 52.77 50.09 -34.84
N ASN A 796 53.16 50.16 -33.57
CA ASN A 796 52.98 51.36 -32.77
C ASN A 796 53.83 52.51 -33.33
N ALA A 797 53.41 53.74 -33.08
CA ALA A 797 54.27 54.89 -33.31
C ALA A 797 55.51 54.79 -32.41
N GLU A 798 56.70 54.97 -33.00
CA GLU A 798 57.87 55.34 -32.21
C GLU A 798 57.65 56.78 -31.69
N PRO A 799 57.97 57.08 -30.42
CA PRO A 799 57.89 58.44 -29.91
C PRO A 799 58.85 59.33 -30.69
N LEU A 800 58.43 60.56 -30.98
CA LEU A 800 59.33 61.57 -31.54
C LEU A 800 60.47 61.83 -30.54
N PRO A 801 61.73 61.95 -30.98
CA PRO A 801 62.81 62.45 -30.12
C PRO A 801 62.47 63.84 -29.56
N ASP A 802 62.97 64.17 -28.38
CA ASP A 802 62.58 65.37 -27.62
C ASP A 802 62.78 66.71 -28.36
N GLU A 803 63.57 66.72 -29.44
CA GLU A 803 63.84 67.88 -30.30
C GLU A 803 62.84 68.03 -31.49
N MET A 804 61.89 67.10 -31.69
CA MET A 804 60.96 67.09 -32.83
C MET A 804 59.50 67.32 -32.44
N PHE A 805 58.91 68.40 -32.97
CA PHE A 805 57.48 68.70 -32.82
C PHE A 805 56.69 68.28 -34.07
N GLY A 806 55.61 67.51 -33.86
CA GLY A 806 54.68 67.09 -34.91
C GLY A 806 53.53 66.26 -34.36
N PRO A 807 52.50 65.95 -35.17
CA PRO A 807 51.49 64.97 -34.78
C PRO A 807 52.14 63.58 -34.63
N PRO A 808 51.67 62.74 -33.68
CA PRO A 808 52.20 61.39 -33.51
C PRO A 808 52.00 60.57 -34.80
N ALA A 809 52.96 59.71 -35.12
CA ALA A 809 52.87 58.86 -36.29
C ALA A 809 51.58 58.02 -36.26
N PRO A 810 50.86 57.88 -37.38
CA PRO A 810 49.62 57.10 -37.41
C PRO A 810 49.90 55.62 -37.11
N LEU A 811 48.96 54.94 -36.47
CA LEU A 811 49.06 53.50 -36.24
C LEU A 811 49.14 52.77 -37.59
N MET A 812 50.26 52.07 -37.82
CA MET A 812 50.50 51.31 -39.03
C MET A 812 50.21 49.83 -38.78
N VAL A 813 49.82 49.11 -39.82
CA VAL A 813 49.53 47.67 -39.79
C VAL A 813 50.32 46.97 -40.89
N ALA A 814 50.84 45.79 -40.59
CA ALA A 814 51.60 44.98 -41.53
C ALA A 814 51.18 43.50 -41.47
N ALA A 815 51.19 42.81 -42.61
CA ALA A 815 51.06 41.36 -42.62
C ALA A 815 52.18 40.71 -41.80
N ARG A 816 51.84 39.68 -41.01
CA ARG A 816 52.82 38.83 -40.34
C ARG A 816 53.51 37.97 -41.41
N ARG A 817 54.84 38.08 -41.55
CA ARG A 817 55.62 37.11 -42.34
C ARG A 817 55.59 35.77 -41.61
N GLU A 818 55.39 34.69 -42.37
CA GLU A 818 55.65 33.33 -41.89
C GLU A 818 57.16 33.05 -42.01
N ASP A 819 57.76 32.37 -41.03
CA ASP A 819 59.19 32.11 -40.97
C ASP A 819 59.64 31.02 -41.95
N HIS A 820 59.78 31.38 -43.23
CA HIS A 820 60.32 30.54 -44.30
C HIS A 820 61.85 30.32 -44.19
N HIS A 821 62.32 29.85 -43.03
CA HIS A 821 63.74 29.60 -42.75
C HIS A 821 64.01 28.23 -42.11
N ARG A 822 63.83 27.15 -42.90
CA ARG A 822 64.68 25.94 -42.90
C ARG A 822 64.31 24.96 -44.02
N HIS A 823 64.96 25.10 -45.17
CA HIS A 823 65.44 24.03 -46.06
C HIS A 823 66.09 24.69 -47.30
N GLY A 824 67.33 24.33 -47.66
CA GLY A 824 67.98 24.88 -48.86
C GLY A 824 69.49 25.19 -48.74
N ARG A 825 70.33 24.21 -48.38
CA ARG A 825 71.75 24.22 -48.77
C ARG A 825 72.20 22.86 -49.30
N HIS A 826 72.30 22.82 -50.63
CA HIS A 826 73.32 22.14 -51.45
C HIS A 826 74.72 22.08 -50.76
N ASP A 827 75.60 21.09 -51.02
CA ASP A 827 75.53 19.88 -51.87
C ASP A 827 76.67 18.88 -51.51
N HIS A 828 76.75 17.79 -52.29
CA HIS A 828 77.97 17.17 -52.83
C HIS A 828 78.87 16.21 -52.00
N ARG A 829 78.91 14.96 -52.50
CA ARG A 829 80.07 14.02 -52.63
C ARG A 829 80.72 13.47 -51.32
N GLY A 830 81.20 12.22 -51.26
CA GLY A 830 81.05 11.09 -52.18
C GLY A 830 82.16 10.02 -52.07
N ARG A 831 81.77 8.72 -52.06
CA ARG A 831 82.61 7.48 -52.07
C ARG A 831 83.48 7.19 -50.84
N GLY A 832 83.50 5.91 -50.40
CA GLY A 832 84.32 5.44 -49.27
C GLY A 832 84.02 4.01 -48.77
N GLN A 833 84.12 2.99 -49.62
CA GLN A 833 84.29 1.56 -49.22
C GLN A 833 85.80 1.21 -49.23
N PRO A 834 86.29 0.06 -48.70
CA PRO A 834 85.61 -1.18 -48.20
C PRO A 834 85.93 -1.48 -46.71
N GLY A 835 85.60 -2.64 -46.09
CA GLY A 835 84.76 -3.78 -46.48
C GLY A 835 85.42 -5.16 -46.37
N ALA A 836 85.18 -5.89 -45.26
CA ALA A 836 85.36 -7.36 -45.09
C ALA A 836 84.60 -7.82 -43.81
N GLY A 837 83.99 -9.02 -43.72
CA GLY A 837 83.83 -10.07 -44.74
C GLY A 837 82.76 -11.13 -44.37
N GLN A 838 82.53 -12.02 -45.34
CA GLN A 838 81.76 -13.28 -45.42
C GLN A 838 81.36 -14.00 -44.09
N GLY A 839 80.21 -14.69 -43.96
CA GLY A 839 79.03 -14.84 -44.84
C GLY A 839 78.33 -16.22 -44.76
N GLY A 840 77.08 -16.35 -45.26
CA GLY A 840 76.54 -17.62 -45.81
C GLY A 840 75.31 -18.29 -45.16
N ARG A 841 74.18 -18.29 -45.91
CA ARG A 841 72.99 -19.20 -45.81
C ARG A 841 72.08 -19.04 -44.55
N GLY A 842 70.76 -19.20 -44.60
CA GLY A 842 69.84 -19.57 -45.71
C GLY A 842 68.35 -19.24 -45.45
N ARG A 843 67.46 -19.75 -46.31
CA ARG A 843 65.97 -19.59 -46.36
C ARG A 843 65.25 -20.37 -45.23
N GLU A 844 63.94 -20.24 -44.91
CA GLU A 844 62.77 -19.54 -45.51
C GLU A 844 61.65 -19.28 -44.43
N ARG A 845 60.52 -18.64 -44.82
CA ARG A 845 59.12 -18.60 -44.25
C ARG A 845 58.85 -19.05 -42.79
N GLY A 846 57.98 -18.43 -41.98
CA GLY A 846 56.93 -17.41 -42.21
C GLY A 846 55.52 -17.97 -41.91
N GLY A 847 54.75 -17.37 -40.99
CA GLY A 847 53.38 -17.82 -40.64
C GLY A 847 52.69 -17.02 -39.51
N GLN A 848 51.35 -17.06 -39.47
CA GLN A 848 50.49 -16.50 -38.40
C GLN A 848 50.56 -17.34 -37.10
N GLY A 849 50.12 -16.92 -35.91
CA GLY A 849 49.42 -15.69 -35.51
C GLY A 849 48.00 -15.94 -34.97
N SER A 850 47.80 -16.00 -33.65
CA SER A 850 46.50 -16.01 -32.95
C SER A 850 46.69 -16.00 -31.41
N GLY A 851 45.63 -15.69 -30.63
CA GLY A 851 45.56 -15.98 -29.18
C GLY A 851 45.38 -14.77 -28.26
N GLN A 852 44.18 -14.64 -27.67
CA GLN A 852 43.87 -13.69 -26.59
C GLN A 852 44.33 -14.25 -25.24
N GLY A 853 44.66 -13.40 -24.25
CA GLY A 853 44.90 -13.86 -22.88
C GLY A 853 45.43 -12.81 -21.90
N GLU A 854 44.60 -12.47 -20.93
CA GLU A 854 44.83 -11.77 -19.65
C GLU A 854 46.27 -11.34 -19.24
N GLY A 855 46.41 -10.06 -18.88
CA GLY A 855 47.61 -9.55 -18.22
C GLY A 855 47.51 -9.58 -16.69
N ARG A 856 48.54 -10.14 -16.01
CA ARG A 856 48.82 -9.88 -14.59
C ARG A 856 50.33 -9.76 -14.35
N GLY A 857 50.71 -8.65 -13.72
CA GLY A 857 52.06 -8.39 -13.22
C GLY A 857 52.37 -6.89 -13.25
N ALA A 858 53.17 -6.34 -12.34
CA ALA A 858 53.59 -6.83 -11.04
C ALA A 858 54.05 -5.62 -10.21
N ASN A 859 53.82 -5.58 -8.89
CA ASN A 859 54.44 -4.55 -8.05
C ASN A 859 54.62 -5.00 -6.59
N ARG A 860 55.84 -4.84 -6.06
CA ARG A 860 56.33 -5.11 -4.69
C ARG A 860 57.85 -4.86 -4.66
N PRO A 861 58.50 -4.74 -3.48
CA PRO A 861 58.00 -4.36 -2.16
C PRO A 861 58.86 -3.30 -1.43
N ALA A 862 58.33 -2.69 -0.34
CA ALA A 862 59.02 -2.32 0.93
C ALA A 862 58.22 -1.21 1.67
N PRO A 863 58.39 -1.04 3.00
CA PRO A 863 58.26 -2.07 4.04
C PRO A 863 57.27 -1.65 5.17
N ALA A 864 57.15 -2.47 6.22
CA ALA A 864 56.39 -2.19 7.46
C ALA A 864 57.22 -1.30 8.45
N THR A 865 56.82 -0.86 9.66
CA THR A 865 55.73 -1.15 10.65
C THR A 865 55.67 0.07 11.64
N ALA A 866 54.84 0.28 12.67
CA ALA A 866 53.79 -0.48 13.38
C ALA A 866 52.84 0.45 14.21
N ALA A 867 51.75 -0.15 14.73
CA ALA A 867 51.13 0.07 16.06
C ALA A 867 50.36 1.37 16.43
N GLU A 868 49.56 1.20 17.51
CA GLU A 868 48.89 2.19 18.38
C GLU A 868 47.74 3.05 17.81
N GLY A 869 47.04 3.74 18.71
CA GLY A 869 45.75 4.41 18.47
C GLY A 869 45.33 5.30 19.65
N GLU A 870 44.02 5.36 19.92
CA GLU A 870 43.31 6.29 20.83
C GLU A 870 43.00 7.69 20.29
N ASN A 871 41.90 8.24 20.82
CA ASN A 871 41.39 9.62 20.73
C ASN A 871 42.10 10.47 21.82
N PRO A 872 42.04 11.84 21.91
CA PRO A 872 40.80 12.62 21.73
C PRO A 872 40.94 14.13 21.31
N ALA A 873 39.78 14.83 21.32
CA ALA A 873 39.56 16.22 21.80
C ALA A 873 40.10 17.48 21.06
N ALA A 874 39.17 18.16 20.37
CA ALA A 874 38.63 19.52 20.66
C ALA A 874 39.47 20.84 20.58
N ALA A 875 38.71 21.94 20.40
CA ALA A 875 39.04 23.38 20.54
C ALA A 875 39.83 24.07 19.37
N GLU A 876 39.26 25.03 18.61
CA GLU A 876 39.12 26.51 18.84
C GLU A 876 40.36 27.32 18.36
N VAL A 877 40.35 28.58 17.84
CA VAL A 877 39.30 29.60 17.53
C VAL A 877 39.83 30.76 16.61
N GLN A 878 38.93 31.57 16.00
CA GLN A 878 39.15 32.90 15.33
C GLN A 878 40.01 33.01 14.02
N GLY A 879 39.79 33.99 13.12
CA GLY A 879 38.73 35.02 13.04
C GLY A 879 38.96 36.16 11.99
N ALA A 880 37.91 36.94 11.68
CA ALA A 880 37.81 38.19 10.85
C ALA A 880 38.13 38.07 9.34
N GLU A 881 37.54 38.81 8.38
CA GLU A 881 36.51 39.91 8.28
C GLU A 881 35.72 39.69 6.94
N GLY A 882 34.73 40.45 6.47
CA GLY A 882 34.14 41.73 6.89
C GLY A 882 33.13 42.35 5.88
N GLN A 883 32.40 43.39 6.30
CA GLN A 883 31.59 44.40 5.54
C GLN A 883 30.51 43.91 4.51
N GLY A 884 29.26 44.43 4.49
CA GLY A 884 28.56 45.33 5.42
C GLY A 884 27.18 45.85 4.93
N ALA A 885 26.28 46.19 5.89
CA ALA A 885 24.98 46.92 5.80
C ALA A 885 23.84 46.32 4.93
N GLU A 886 22.56 46.27 5.33
CA GLU A 886 21.76 46.79 6.49
C GLU A 886 20.95 45.64 7.15
N GLY A 887 20.06 45.75 8.16
CA GLY A 887 19.34 46.87 8.82
C GLY A 887 17.81 46.82 8.53
N GLN A 888 16.86 47.17 9.41
CA GLN A 888 16.89 47.65 10.82
C GLN A 888 15.59 47.27 11.58
N GLY A 889 15.62 47.25 12.93
CA GLY A 889 14.44 47.32 13.83
C GLY A 889 13.73 45.99 14.21
N GLY A 890 13.32 45.74 15.47
CA GLY A 890 13.55 46.50 16.73
C GLY A 890 12.86 45.84 17.95
N GLN A 891 13.52 45.85 19.12
CA GLN A 891 13.01 45.38 20.43
C GLN A 891 13.23 46.45 21.52
N PRO A 892 12.65 46.26 22.73
CA PRO A 892 13.49 46.32 23.94
C PRO A 892 13.15 45.26 25.01
N ALA A 893 14.03 45.08 26.02
CA ALA A 893 13.89 44.12 27.13
C ALA A 893 14.61 44.56 28.43
N SER A 894 14.15 44.08 29.58
CA SER A 894 14.80 44.07 30.92
C SER A 894 13.89 43.31 31.92
N GLY A 895 14.32 42.76 33.08
CA GLY A 895 15.64 42.55 33.68
C GLY A 895 15.53 41.80 35.04
N THR A 896 16.59 41.12 35.50
CA THR A 896 16.65 40.30 36.76
C THR A 896 17.30 41.08 37.93
N PRO A 897 17.31 40.62 39.22
CA PRO A 897 18.27 39.57 39.68
C PRO A 897 17.96 38.73 40.98
N ASP A 898 18.81 37.70 41.18
CA ASP A 898 19.42 37.18 42.43
C ASP A 898 18.77 36.14 43.40
N GLY A 899 19.63 35.33 44.06
CA GLY A 899 19.32 34.46 45.22
C GLY A 899 19.78 32.97 45.15
N ALA A 900 20.66 32.52 46.07
CA ALA A 900 21.20 31.13 46.22
C ALA A 900 21.30 30.76 47.74
N PRO A 901 21.85 29.61 48.25
CA PRO A 901 22.61 28.49 47.63
C PRO A 901 22.27 27.04 48.16
N ARG A 902 23.20 26.07 48.03
CA ARG A 902 23.13 24.65 48.48
C ARG A 902 24.22 24.30 49.55
N PRO A 903 24.17 23.10 50.17
CA PRO A 903 25.36 22.43 50.74
C PRO A 903 25.66 21.02 50.15
N ARG A 904 26.70 20.37 50.71
CA ARG A 904 27.48 19.18 50.25
C ARG A 904 28.10 18.47 51.48
N ASP A 905 28.63 17.23 51.51
CA ASP A 905 28.75 16.04 50.62
C ASP A 905 29.08 14.82 51.55
N GLU A 906 29.52 13.65 51.02
CA GLU A 906 30.62 12.76 51.52
C GLU A 906 30.37 11.21 51.44
N ARG A 907 31.34 10.39 51.90
CA ARG A 907 31.77 9.06 51.39
C ARG A 907 32.24 8.12 52.55
N PRO A 908 32.61 6.80 52.41
CA PRO A 908 33.53 6.20 51.40
C PRO A 908 33.21 4.74 50.93
N ARG A 909 34.24 3.87 50.76
CA ARG A 909 34.26 2.63 49.93
C ARG A 909 34.95 1.41 50.63
N GLU A 910 34.94 0.25 49.97
CA GLU A 910 35.77 -0.98 50.14
C GLU A 910 35.40 -1.93 51.32
N GLY A 911 35.59 -3.27 51.27
CA GLY A 911 35.89 -4.16 50.13
C GLY A 911 36.28 -5.63 50.48
N ASN A 912 35.94 -6.59 49.59
CA ASN A 912 36.61 -7.90 49.32
C ASN A 912 36.47 -9.14 50.28
N ARG A 913 36.63 -10.35 49.68
CA ARG A 913 37.00 -11.70 50.21
C ARG A 913 35.96 -12.73 50.75
N HIS A 914 36.43 -14.00 50.78
CA HIS A 914 35.68 -15.28 50.85
C HIS A 914 35.45 -15.89 52.26
N GLY A 915 34.44 -16.78 52.35
CA GLY A 915 34.25 -17.88 53.33
C GLY A 915 32.78 -18.35 53.23
N ARG A 916 32.36 -19.58 52.90
CA ARG A 916 32.81 -20.98 53.09
C ARG A 916 32.60 -21.49 54.54
N ARG A 917 32.01 -22.70 54.66
CA ARG A 917 31.70 -23.50 55.87
C ARG A 917 30.41 -23.13 56.65
N ASP A 918 29.65 -24.08 57.26
CA ASP A 918 29.52 -25.55 57.06
C ASP A 918 28.28 -26.12 57.83
N GLU A 919 27.86 -27.37 57.57
CA GLU A 919 27.08 -28.28 58.45
C GLU A 919 25.58 -27.95 58.81
N ARG A 920 24.64 -28.87 59.16
CA ARG A 920 24.57 -30.36 59.14
C ARG A 920 23.13 -30.95 59.17
N HIS A 921 22.94 -32.07 58.44
CA HIS A 921 22.14 -33.30 58.72
C HIS A 921 20.59 -33.33 58.94
N GLY A 922 19.93 -34.33 58.31
CA GLY A 922 18.48 -34.58 58.46
C GLY A 922 17.85 -35.92 57.96
N LYS A 923 18.60 -37.04 57.84
CA LYS A 923 18.15 -38.46 57.62
C LYS A 923 17.22 -38.85 56.42
N GLY A 924 17.58 -39.94 55.72
CA GLY A 924 16.68 -40.80 54.90
C GLY A 924 16.03 -41.94 55.73
N PRO A 925 15.43 -43.02 55.15
CA PRO A 925 15.80 -43.75 53.90
C PRO A 925 14.62 -43.95 52.91
N GLY A 926 14.68 -44.71 51.80
CA GLY A 926 15.81 -45.33 51.08
C GLY A 926 15.60 -46.79 50.59
N GLN A 927 15.31 -46.99 49.29
CA GLN A 927 15.34 -48.22 48.45
C GLN A 927 14.89 -47.82 47.02
N GLY A 928 15.34 -48.35 45.87
CA GLY A 928 16.45 -49.21 45.44
C GLY A 928 16.71 -48.92 43.92
N GLY A 929 17.91 -49.11 43.36
CA GLY A 929 18.28 -50.31 42.57
C GLY A 929 17.58 -50.35 41.19
N ASP A 930 18.23 -50.26 40.02
CA ASP A 930 19.62 -50.63 39.68
C ASP A 930 20.29 -49.76 38.57
N LYS A 931 21.53 -50.13 38.16
CA LYS A 931 22.37 -49.42 37.16
C LYS A 931 22.99 -50.40 36.15
N GLU A 932 23.35 -49.90 34.96
CA GLU A 932 24.68 -50.07 34.32
C GLU A 932 24.87 -48.95 33.26
N ARG A 933 25.99 -48.21 33.21
CA ARG A 933 27.27 -48.50 32.51
C ARG A 933 27.07 -48.93 31.05
N GLY A 934 27.56 -48.24 30.01
CA GLY A 934 28.25 -46.95 29.93
C GLY A 934 29.74 -47.06 29.57
N GLU A 935 30.10 -46.67 28.34
CA GLU A 935 31.47 -46.74 27.81
C GLU A 935 31.78 -45.54 26.87
N ARG A 936 33.06 -45.31 26.53
CA ARG A 936 33.54 -44.15 25.74
C ARG A 936 34.62 -44.52 24.73
N SER A 937 34.41 -44.20 23.46
CA SER A 937 35.44 -44.01 22.42
C SER A 937 34.82 -43.33 21.19
N GLY A 938 35.57 -42.69 20.28
CA GLY A 938 36.98 -42.31 20.37
C GLY A 938 37.75 -42.40 19.06
N GLY A 939 37.62 -41.38 18.19
CA GLY A 939 38.63 -41.08 17.16
C GLY A 939 38.30 -41.38 15.68
N ASP A 940 38.79 -40.47 14.84
CA ASP A 940 39.29 -40.61 13.46
C ASP A 940 38.38 -40.90 12.24
N ARG A 941 38.91 -40.40 11.11
CA ARG A 941 38.42 -40.51 9.72
C ARG A 941 39.45 -41.26 8.89
N PRO A 942 39.04 -41.89 7.77
CA PRO A 942 39.85 -41.92 6.56
C PRO A 942 39.16 -41.28 5.34
N ARG A 943 39.83 -41.35 4.18
CA ARG A 943 39.43 -40.83 2.86
C ARG A 943 39.28 -41.98 1.85
N GLY A 944 38.70 -41.68 0.68
CA GLY A 944 38.79 -42.50 -0.53
C GLY A 944 37.58 -43.43 -0.74
N ASP A 945 37.13 -43.72 -1.98
CA ASP A 945 37.58 -43.23 -3.30
C ASP A 945 36.43 -43.17 -4.32
N ARG A 946 36.70 -42.58 -5.50
CA ARG A 946 35.80 -42.55 -6.68
C ARG A 946 36.33 -43.48 -7.79
N PRO A 947 35.42 -44.02 -8.60
CA PRO A 947 35.49 -43.91 -10.07
C PRO A 947 34.20 -43.22 -10.62
N GLN A 948 34.12 -42.57 -11.79
CA GLN A 948 34.35 -43.02 -13.18
C GLN A 948 33.46 -44.22 -13.58
N GLY A 949 32.78 -44.26 -14.74
CA GLY A 949 32.72 -43.31 -15.86
C GLY A 949 31.47 -43.53 -16.74
N ASP A 950 31.56 -43.19 -18.03
CA ASP A 950 30.41 -43.02 -18.95
C ASP A 950 29.66 -44.27 -19.47
N ARG A 951 28.43 -43.99 -19.96
CA ARG A 951 27.52 -44.72 -20.87
C ARG A 951 28.02 -46.00 -21.57
N PRO A 952 27.11 -46.98 -21.78
CA PRO A 952 26.78 -47.36 -23.17
C PRO A 952 25.31 -47.81 -23.46
N GLN A 953 24.84 -47.58 -24.71
CA GLN A 953 23.91 -48.41 -25.53
C GLN A 953 22.47 -48.74 -25.01
N GLY A 954 21.47 -49.12 -25.84
CA GLY A 954 21.35 -49.04 -27.30
C GLY A 954 20.22 -49.88 -27.97
N ASN A 955 19.18 -49.22 -28.48
CA ASN A 955 18.31 -49.58 -29.64
C ASN A 955 17.22 -50.72 -29.60
N ARG A 956 15.99 -50.34 -30.04
CA ARG A 956 14.93 -51.12 -30.74
C ARG A 956 14.17 -52.20 -29.92
N GLN A 957 12.92 -52.58 -30.24
CA GLN A 957 12.05 -52.46 -31.44
C GLN A 957 10.65 -51.88 -31.05
N GLY A 958 9.70 -51.50 -31.92
CA GLY A 958 9.65 -51.38 -33.39
C GLY A 958 8.19 -51.24 -33.90
N GLY A 959 7.93 -50.41 -34.92
CA GLY A 959 6.61 -50.21 -35.57
C GLY A 959 5.57 -49.41 -34.75
N ASP A 960 4.63 -48.65 -35.33
CA ASP A 960 4.56 -48.13 -36.71
C ASP A 960 3.76 -46.82 -36.79
N ARG A 961 3.83 -46.10 -37.92
CA ARG A 961 2.96 -44.94 -38.24
C ARG A 961 2.04 -45.30 -39.42
N PRO A 962 0.88 -44.63 -39.56
CA PRO A 962 0.86 -43.59 -40.59
C PRO A 962 0.12 -42.30 -40.20
N ARG A 963 0.26 -41.27 -41.05
CA ARG A 963 -0.55 -40.05 -41.05
C ARG A 963 -1.84 -40.26 -41.85
N GLY A 964 -2.88 -39.47 -41.59
CA GLY A 964 -4.06 -39.36 -42.45
C GLY A 964 -4.79 -38.03 -42.20
N ASP A 965 -5.27 -37.39 -43.28
CA ASP A 965 -5.93 -36.09 -43.23
C ASP A 965 -7.46 -36.17 -43.04
N ARG A 966 -8.03 -35.03 -42.64
CA ARG A 966 -9.42 -34.54 -42.77
C ARG A 966 -10.49 -35.47 -43.38
N PRO A 967 -11.72 -35.38 -42.85
CA PRO A 967 -12.77 -34.77 -43.70
C PRO A 967 -13.60 -33.66 -43.01
N ARG A 968 -14.36 -32.93 -43.84
CA ARG A 968 -15.55 -32.14 -43.44
C ARG A 968 -16.79 -33.05 -43.48
N GLY A 969 -17.91 -32.66 -42.88
CA GLY A 969 -19.23 -33.09 -43.37
C GLY A 969 -20.36 -33.22 -42.34
N ASP A 970 -21.13 -32.15 -42.20
CA ASP A 970 -22.60 -32.11 -42.12
C ASP A 970 -23.40 -32.90 -41.06
N ARG A 971 -24.72 -32.61 -41.04
CA ARG A 971 -25.72 -32.97 -40.02
C ARG A 971 -26.58 -34.16 -40.45
N PRO A 972 -27.29 -34.78 -39.49
CA PRO A 972 -28.64 -35.30 -39.73
C PRO A 972 -29.76 -34.30 -39.34
N PHE A 973 -30.81 -34.22 -40.16
CA PHE A 973 -32.19 -33.94 -39.72
C PHE A 973 -32.81 -35.27 -39.19
N SER A 974 -34.06 -35.45 -38.73
CA SER A 974 -35.35 -34.74 -38.85
C SER A 974 -36.25 -35.11 -37.61
N ASP A 975 -37.56 -34.83 -37.46
CA ASP A 975 -38.59 -34.20 -38.31
C ASP A 975 -39.80 -33.68 -37.48
N ARG A 976 -40.51 -32.66 -37.99
CA ARG A 976 -41.97 -32.33 -37.86
C ARG A 976 -42.67 -32.20 -36.46
N ASP A 977 -43.81 -31.50 -36.31
CA ASP A 977 -44.72 -30.88 -37.31
C ASP A 977 -45.48 -29.60 -36.83
N ARG A 978 -45.74 -28.70 -37.80
CA ARG A 978 -46.94 -27.81 -37.97
C ARG A 978 -47.37 -26.65 -37.05
N ARG A 979 -47.62 -25.52 -37.76
CA ARG A 979 -48.55 -24.36 -37.52
C ARG A 979 -48.16 -23.36 -36.41
N GLY A 980 -48.19 -22.04 -36.63
CA GLY A 980 -48.41 -21.26 -37.86
C GLY A 980 -48.97 -19.85 -37.60
N GLY A 981 -48.58 -18.84 -38.40
CA GLY A 981 -49.15 -17.47 -38.37
C GLY A 981 -48.10 -16.36 -38.56
N ASP A 982 -48.34 -15.45 -39.51
CA ASP A 982 -47.40 -14.37 -39.87
C ASP A 982 -47.50 -13.14 -38.95
N ARG A 983 -46.36 -12.48 -38.68
CA ARG A 983 -46.06 -11.11 -39.18
C ARG A 983 -44.71 -10.58 -38.70
N GLU A 984 -44.12 -9.70 -39.52
CA GLU A 984 -42.84 -9.04 -39.26
C GLU A 984 -42.92 -7.98 -38.13
N PRO A 985 -41.90 -7.86 -37.27
CA PRO A 985 -41.70 -6.66 -36.46
C PRO A 985 -41.02 -5.56 -37.30
N ARG A 986 -41.75 -4.49 -37.63
CA ARG A 986 -41.14 -3.29 -38.25
C ARG A 986 -40.43 -2.42 -37.21
N VAL A 987 -39.29 -1.86 -37.61
CA VAL A 987 -38.53 -0.85 -36.86
C VAL A 987 -39.39 0.39 -36.62
N PHE A 988 -39.30 0.96 -35.42
CA PHE A 988 -39.61 2.38 -35.19
C PHE A 988 -38.51 3.04 -34.34
N GLN A 989 -38.18 4.27 -34.70
CA GLN A 989 -37.18 5.10 -34.04
C GLN A 989 -37.82 5.89 -32.88
N ILE A 990 -37.03 6.22 -31.85
CA ILE A 990 -37.42 7.19 -30.83
C ILE A 990 -36.48 8.40 -30.93
N GLY A 991 -37.04 9.59 -30.91
CA GLY A 991 -36.32 10.86 -30.82
C GLY A 991 -37.24 11.99 -30.37
N GLY A 992 -36.66 13.00 -29.72
CA GLY A 992 -37.39 14.19 -29.26
C GLY A 992 -37.44 14.33 -27.74
N LYS A 993 -36.74 15.34 -27.21
CA LYS A 993 -36.85 15.78 -25.80
C LYS A 993 -38.17 16.49 -25.54
N ARG A 994 -38.59 16.52 -24.27
CA ARG A 994 -39.00 17.76 -23.60
C ARG A 994 -38.80 17.65 -22.09
N ASP A 995 -38.35 18.74 -21.49
CA ASP A 995 -38.10 18.84 -20.05
C ASP A 995 -39.41 19.09 -19.27
N SER A 996 -39.48 18.59 -18.04
CA SER A 996 -40.44 19.01 -17.02
C SER A 996 -39.73 19.21 -15.68
N GLY A 997 -39.98 20.34 -15.03
CA GLY A 997 -39.37 20.68 -13.75
C GLY A 997 -40.10 20.06 -12.55
N PRO A 998 -39.49 20.09 -11.35
CA PRO A 998 -40.10 19.57 -10.13
C PRO A 998 -41.29 20.42 -9.64
N ASP A 999 -42.18 19.75 -8.92
CA ASP A 999 -43.45 20.27 -8.39
C ASP A 999 -43.27 21.47 -7.42
N PRO A 1000 -43.96 22.61 -7.64
CA PRO A 1000 -43.84 23.80 -6.79
C PRO A 1000 -44.43 23.65 -5.37
N ASP A 1001 -45.37 22.73 -5.14
CA ASP A 1001 -46.06 22.57 -3.85
C ASP A 1001 -45.36 21.55 -2.91
N SER A 1002 -44.15 21.11 -3.24
CA SER A 1002 -43.32 20.27 -2.37
C SER A 1002 -42.86 21.03 -1.11
N PRO A 1003 -43.14 20.54 0.12
CA PRO A 1003 -42.77 21.24 1.36
C PRO A 1003 -41.25 21.41 1.55
N PHE A 1004 -40.43 20.66 0.81
CA PHE A 1004 -38.97 20.81 0.81
C PHE A 1004 -38.48 22.06 0.05
N ALA A 1005 -39.26 22.58 -0.91
CA ALA A 1005 -38.90 23.78 -1.66
C ALA A 1005 -38.97 25.06 -0.79
N ALA A 1006 -39.88 25.08 0.19
CA ALA A 1006 -40.00 26.19 1.14
C ALA A 1006 -38.77 26.30 2.07
N LEU A 1007 -38.24 25.17 2.54
CA LEU A 1007 -37.06 25.16 3.41
C LEU A 1007 -35.78 25.65 2.69
N ALA A 1008 -35.64 25.34 1.39
CA ALA A 1008 -34.48 25.73 0.61
C ALA A 1008 -34.33 27.26 0.45
N LYS A 1009 -35.45 27.98 0.30
CA LYS A 1009 -35.44 29.46 0.16
C LYS A 1009 -35.07 30.21 1.45
N LEU A 1010 -35.14 29.57 2.62
CA LEU A 1010 -34.81 30.19 3.91
C LEU A 1010 -33.33 30.02 4.34
N LYS A 1011 -32.51 29.29 3.56
CA LYS A 1011 -31.11 28.99 3.91
C LYS A 1011 -30.03 29.63 3.01
N LEU A 1012 -30.43 30.43 2.03
CA LEU A 1012 -29.53 31.14 1.10
C LEU A 1012 -29.75 32.67 1.14
N GLY A 1013 -30.04 33.19 2.34
CA GLY A 1013 -30.44 34.59 2.58
C GLY A 1013 -29.73 35.27 3.76
N LYS A 1014 -28.48 34.88 4.04
CA LYS A 1014 -27.52 35.56 4.91
C LYS A 1014 -26.10 35.30 4.39
#